data_AF-A0AA39QRF9-F1
#
_entry.id   AF-A0AA39QRF9-F1
#
_cell.length_a   1.000
_cell.length_b   1.000
_cell.length_c   1.000
_cell.angle_alpha   90.00
_cell.angle_beta   90.00
_cell.angle_gamma   90.00
#
_symmetry.space_group_name_H-M   'P 1'
#
loop_
_entity.id
_entity.type
_entity.pdbx_description
1 polymer ?
#
loop_
_entity_poly.entity_id
_entity_poly.type
_entity_poly.pdbx_seq_one_letter_code
_entity_poly.pdbx_strand_id
1 'polypeptide(L)'
;MPAATLPPPKRVLADSTNAYRNANLPITSPKTAKRRKLETGSSPSKRLKLSQNGKKQGSSQPKSQFEEEVLEKLTQDISGLKQQNSEKDQQWDRPPLHDFDENTDSLCFQQIEAEEGTLHGGKTTIKLFGVTETGHSVLLHVTDFLHYLYVAAPVSFAKTDTEGFKAYLETQLAQHQPAIHSVQMVMRENLFGFQGNQQSPYLKITVTDPKFINRLRTTIEGGNMNYKQMWKGVDGGILTFDSIQYVLRFMIDTGVTGMSWVEAPHSKYHMIPYRDRHSNCQIEAYVHYRDLIAHPNDGEWAKMAPLRILSFDIECAGRKGVFPEANQDPVIQIANVVTRYGDPKPFVRNVFCLDTCSLIVNTQIFEFDAEDKMLMAWRDFLEKVDPDVIIGYNIANFDFPYLLDRARHLKCMKFPYWTRLKSIQSQAKETNFSSKQMGNRDTKATNTNGRLQLDLLQLIQRDHQLRSYTLNSVCAHFLGEQKEDVHHTMITELFNGTPESRRRLAVYCLKDAFLPQRLMDKLMCLVNYTEMARVTGVPFNYLLARGQQVKFISQLFRKALEQHLVIPNLRSDATDEQYEGATVIEPTRGYYDVPIATLDFASLYPSIIQAHNLCYTTLLNKTAVEKLNLVKGEDYIVTPNGDMFCTAKIRKGLLTQILEELLGARKRAKKELAVETDAFKKAVLNGRQLALKISANSVYGITGATVGKLPCLAIASSTTSYGRQMIEKTKEEVEKTIQVMVKFGPNDLKRAMELGEDAAAYVSKECFIKPIKLEFEKVYYPYLLINKKRYAGLYWTNTDKYDKMDSKGIETVRRDNCRLVQNVIETILRKILIDRDVQGAQDYVKDTISDLLQNKIDMSKLVITKALSKSDYTAKQAHVELAERMKKRDAGSAPTLGDRVAYVIVKGAGGAKNYERSEDPIFVLENNIPIDTKYYLDNQLAKPLGRIFDPILGEKKAGQLLTGEHTRSISVAAPTLGGLMKFAKKTQTCMGCKKPLVGADEMAGAVCSNCRPRTGELYTKTLTKVSELEVSFGRLWTQCQRCQGSMHCEVICSSKDCPIFYMRMKAKKDVEDAGKELTRFDFDAGAAW
;
A
#
# COMPACT_ATOMS: atom_id res chain seq x y z
N MET A 1 -21.39 -59.61 -38.24
CA MET A 1 -22.05 -60.41 -37.17
C MET A 1 -21.20 -60.31 -35.91
N PRO A 2 -21.73 -60.59 -34.71
CA PRO A 2 -23.00 -60.16 -34.11
C PRO A 2 -22.74 -59.44 -32.75
N ALA A 3 -23.64 -58.76 -32.02
CA ALA A 3 -24.99 -58.18 -32.19
C ALA A 3 -25.03 -56.96 -31.20
N ALA A 4 -25.78 -55.85 -31.34
CA ALA A 4 -27.19 -55.62 -31.72
C ALA A 4 -28.21 -56.14 -30.68
N THR A 5 -29.26 -55.41 -30.24
CA THR A 5 -29.69 -54.00 -30.45
C THR A 5 -30.86 -53.66 -29.48
N LEU A 6 -30.88 -52.43 -28.92
CA LEU A 6 -32.09 -51.68 -28.49
C LEU A 6 -33.00 -52.34 -27.40
N PRO A 7 -34.13 -51.72 -26.98
CA PRO A 7 -34.24 -50.42 -26.30
C PRO A 7 -35.05 -50.49 -24.98
N PRO A 8 -35.08 -49.43 -24.14
CA PRO A 8 -36.18 -49.23 -23.19
C PRO A 8 -37.47 -48.81 -23.95
N PRO A 9 -38.60 -49.53 -23.81
CA PRO A 9 -39.80 -49.26 -24.60
C PRO A 9 -40.78 -48.25 -23.96
N LYS A 10 -41.65 -47.72 -24.83
CA LYS A 10 -42.90 -46.98 -24.60
C LYS A 10 -43.67 -47.45 -23.34
N ARG A 11 -44.38 -46.59 -22.61
CA ARG A 11 -45.63 -45.95 -23.09
C ARG A 11 -45.76 -44.45 -22.81
N VAL A 12 -46.16 -43.73 -23.85
CA VAL A 12 -46.93 -42.49 -23.78
C VAL A 12 -48.42 -42.85 -23.83
N LEU A 13 -49.22 -42.18 -22.99
CA LEU A 13 -50.65 -41.85 -23.08
C LEU A 13 -50.95 -41.19 -21.72
N ALA A 14 -50.94 -39.87 -21.58
CA ALA A 14 -51.91 -38.93 -22.11
C ALA A 14 -53.35 -39.32 -21.69
N ASP A 15 -53.84 -38.65 -20.65
CA ASP A 15 -55.18 -38.06 -20.74
C ASP A 15 -55.30 -36.80 -19.87
N SER A 16 -56.22 -35.92 -20.24
CA SER A 16 -56.39 -34.59 -19.62
C SER A 16 -57.77 -34.43 -18.99
N THR A 17 -57.83 -33.98 -17.73
CA THR A 17 -59.08 -33.51 -17.11
C THR A 17 -58.87 -32.25 -16.27
N ASN A 18 -59.83 -31.32 -16.37
CA ASN A 18 -59.82 -30.04 -15.67
C ASN A 18 -60.68 -30.09 -14.40
N ALA A 19 -60.18 -29.55 -13.29
CA ALA A 19 -60.95 -28.96 -12.19
C ALA A 19 -59.99 -27.99 -11.45
N TYR A 20 -60.22 -26.70 -11.18
CA TYR A 20 -61.41 -25.98 -10.68
C TYR A 20 -61.98 -26.62 -9.39
N ARG A 21 -62.28 -25.87 -8.31
CA ARG A 21 -62.68 -24.45 -8.26
C ARG A 21 -62.45 -23.84 -6.86
N ASN A 22 -62.24 -22.53 -6.81
CA ASN A 22 -62.65 -21.73 -5.64
C ASN A 22 -64.18 -21.60 -5.59
N ALA A 23 -64.73 -21.42 -4.39
CA ALA A 23 -66.10 -20.99 -4.11
C ALA A 23 -66.06 -20.14 -2.83
N ASN A 24 -66.77 -19.01 -2.65
CA ASN A 24 -67.83 -18.35 -3.44
C ASN A 24 -67.40 -16.88 -3.74
N LEU A 25 -67.65 -16.24 -4.89
CA LEU A 25 -68.91 -15.92 -5.61
C LEU A 25 -69.84 -14.93 -4.88
N PRO A 26 -70.63 -14.09 -5.60
CA PRO A 26 -70.60 -13.70 -7.04
C PRO A 26 -70.03 -12.26 -7.18
N ILE A 27 -70.27 -11.34 -8.14
CA ILE A 27 -71.00 -11.15 -9.43
C ILE A 27 -70.16 -10.10 -10.25
N THR A 28 -70.32 -9.68 -11.53
CA THR A 28 -71.26 -9.89 -12.68
C THR A 28 -70.47 -9.80 -14.02
N SER A 29 -71.12 -9.50 -15.16
CA SER A 29 -70.55 -9.06 -16.47
C SER A 29 -71.66 -8.22 -17.21
N PRO A 30 -71.58 -7.69 -18.48
CA PRO A 30 -71.06 -8.37 -19.70
C PRO A 30 -70.46 -7.53 -20.89
N LYS A 31 -69.56 -8.17 -21.67
CA LYS A 31 -69.42 -8.09 -23.17
C LYS A 31 -69.09 -6.71 -23.83
N THR A 32 -68.56 -6.59 -25.06
CA THR A 32 -68.23 -7.55 -26.14
C THR A 32 -66.96 -7.11 -26.90
N ALA A 33 -66.31 -8.01 -27.67
CA ALA A 33 -65.09 -7.72 -28.45
C ALA A 33 -65.23 -8.00 -29.96
N LYS A 34 -64.28 -7.52 -30.79
CA LYS A 34 -64.03 -8.01 -32.16
C LYS A 34 -62.58 -7.79 -32.61
N ARG A 35 -62.05 -8.71 -33.44
CA ARG A 35 -60.69 -8.71 -34.03
C ARG A 35 -60.71 -8.20 -35.48
N ARG A 36 -59.56 -7.74 -36.00
CA ARG A 36 -59.11 -8.08 -37.37
C ARG A 36 -57.58 -8.05 -37.53
N LYS A 37 -57.07 -8.22 -38.75
CA LYS A 37 -55.75 -8.79 -39.09
C LYS A 37 -55.27 -8.24 -40.47
N LEU A 38 -53.97 -8.39 -40.76
CA LEU A 38 -53.29 -8.46 -42.08
C LEU A 38 -52.51 -7.23 -42.62
N GLU A 39 -51.25 -7.54 -42.96
CA GLU A 39 -50.52 -7.21 -44.22
C GLU A 39 -49.77 -5.89 -44.45
N THR A 40 -49.17 -5.81 -45.65
CA THR A 40 -47.86 -5.21 -45.98
C THR A 40 -47.97 -4.17 -47.09
N GLY A 41 -46.99 -3.27 -47.24
CA GLY A 41 -46.89 -2.46 -48.47
C GLY A 41 -45.95 -1.23 -48.43
N SER A 42 -45.07 -1.17 -49.43
CA SER A 42 -44.58 0.04 -50.16
C SER A 42 -44.08 1.30 -49.43
N SER A 43 -42.85 1.70 -49.76
CA SER A 43 -42.33 3.09 -49.74
C SER A 43 -42.94 3.93 -50.90
N PRO A 44 -42.72 5.27 -51.10
CA PRO A 44 -41.37 5.90 -51.24
C PRO A 44 -41.22 7.43 -50.91
N SER A 45 -40.05 7.99 -51.29
CA SER A 45 -39.83 9.38 -51.78
C SER A 45 -39.76 10.62 -50.85
N LYS A 46 -38.54 10.85 -50.32
CA LYS A 46 -37.72 12.09 -50.31
C LYS A 46 -38.33 13.51 -50.55
N ARG A 47 -37.86 14.45 -49.68
CA ARG A 47 -37.51 15.88 -49.89
C ARG A 47 -38.62 16.94 -50.12
N LEU A 48 -38.69 17.93 -49.22
CA LEU A 48 -38.15 19.30 -49.46
C LEU A 48 -37.97 20.12 -48.14
N LYS A 49 -37.59 21.40 -48.24
CA LYS A 49 -37.02 22.26 -47.16
C LYS A 49 -38.04 23.16 -46.45
N LEU A 50 -37.79 23.48 -45.18
CA LEU A 50 -38.05 24.75 -44.46
C LEU A 50 -37.06 24.80 -43.27
N SER A 51 -36.05 25.68 -43.26
CA SER A 51 -36.02 27.07 -42.75
C SER A 51 -36.13 27.21 -41.22
N GLN A 52 -35.22 28.01 -40.63
CA GLN A 52 -35.12 28.23 -39.18
C GLN A 52 -36.25 29.10 -38.65
N ASN A 53 -36.95 28.67 -37.58
CA ASN A 53 -37.01 29.38 -36.29
C ASN A 53 -37.90 28.65 -35.29
N GLY A 54 -37.41 28.45 -34.06
CA GLY A 54 -38.15 27.80 -32.98
C GLY A 54 -37.23 27.42 -31.81
N LYS A 55 -37.37 28.10 -30.67
CA LYS A 55 -36.52 27.88 -29.49
C LYS A 55 -36.82 26.51 -28.86
N LYS A 56 -35.83 25.62 -28.79
CA LYS A 56 -35.89 24.47 -27.87
C LYS A 56 -35.70 24.96 -26.44
N GLN A 57 -36.69 24.78 -25.57
CA GLN A 57 -36.44 24.71 -24.14
C GLN A 57 -35.79 23.36 -23.84
N GLY A 58 -34.54 23.39 -23.39
CA GLY A 58 -33.84 22.18 -22.93
C GLY A 58 -34.10 21.94 -21.44
N SER A 59 -34.34 20.69 -21.04
CA SER A 59 -34.42 20.30 -19.64
C SER A 59 -33.03 20.30 -19.01
N SER A 60 -32.72 21.30 -18.19
CA SER A 60 -31.45 21.41 -17.46
C SER A 60 -31.42 20.45 -16.26
N GLN A 61 -30.96 19.21 -16.46
CA GLN A 61 -30.61 18.29 -15.39
C GLN A 61 -29.25 17.62 -15.67
N PRO A 62 -28.29 17.61 -14.72
CA PRO A 62 -27.03 16.92 -14.89
C PRO A 62 -27.21 15.41 -14.71
N LYS A 63 -26.65 14.63 -15.65
CA LYS A 63 -26.55 13.17 -15.57
C LYS A 63 -25.39 12.75 -14.65
N SER A 64 -25.16 11.43 -14.52
CA SER A 64 -23.96 10.90 -13.87
C SER A 64 -22.71 11.28 -14.66
N GLN A 65 -21.88 12.13 -14.05
CA GLN A 65 -20.60 12.53 -14.59
C GLN A 65 -19.63 11.34 -14.78
N PHE A 66 -19.90 10.16 -14.21
CA PHE A 66 -19.08 8.96 -14.41
C PHE A 66 -19.49 8.16 -15.67
N GLU A 67 -20.78 7.99 -15.94
CA GLU A 67 -21.22 7.32 -17.18
C GLU A 67 -21.00 8.23 -18.41
N GLU A 68 -21.08 9.55 -18.25
CA GLU A 68 -20.60 10.46 -19.29
C GLU A 68 -19.07 10.57 -19.30
N GLU A 69 -18.33 10.97 -18.24
CA GLU A 69 -16.87 11.09 -18.41
C GLU A 69 -16.13 9.77 -18.65
N VAL A 70 -16.51 8.62 -18.11
CA VAL A 70 -15.79 7.35 -18.40
C VAL A 70 -16.32 6.73 -19.69
N LEU A 71 -17.64 6.55 -19.82
CA LEU A 71 -18.19 5.91 -21.00
C LEU A 71 -18.18 6.83 -22.23
N GLU A 72 -18.30 8.16 -22.10
CA GLU A 72 -18.04 9.12 -23.20
C GLU A 72 -16.56 9.47 -23.43
N LYS A 73 -15.62 9.46 -22.47
CA LYS A 73 -14.17 9.44 -22.85
C LYS A 73 -13.76 8.12 -23.52
N LEU A 74 -14.65 7.13 -23.51
CA LEU A 74 -14.58 5.91 -24.33
C LEU A 74 -15.48 5.94 -25.58
N THR A 75 -16.35 6.95 -25.77
CA THR A 75 -17.41 6.98 -26.82
C THR A 75 -17.44 8.27 -27.67
N GLN A 76 -17.08 9.46 -27.17
CA GLN A 76 -16.90 10.67 -27.98
C GLN A 76 -15.66 10.58 -28.90
N ASP A 77 -14.62 9.88 -28.43
CA ASP A 77 -13.44 9.51 -29.23
C ASP A 77 -13.76 8.55 -30.40
N ILE A 78 -14.99 8.01 -30.49
CA ILE A 78 -15.46 7.26 -31.68
C ILE A 78 -15.47 8.13 -32.94
N SER A 79 -15.54 9.45 -32.80
CA SER A 79 -15.40 10.38 -33.94
C SER A 79 -14.03 10.24 -34.64
N GLY A 80 -12.94 10.03 -33.90
CA GLY A 80 -11.62 9.71 -34.44
C GLY A 80 -11.46 8.23 -34.80
N LEU A 81 -11.90 7.32 -33.92
CA LEU A 81 -11.77 5.86 -34.14
C LEU A 81 -12.57 5.36 -35.36
N LYS A 82 -13.53 6.13 -35.89
CA LYS A 82 -14.18 5.80 -37.18
C LYS A 82 -13.23 5.88 -38.40
N GLN A 83 -11.98 6.31 -38.23
CA GLN A 83 -10.93 6.21 -39.26
C GLN A 83 -9.86 5.16 -38.94
N GLN A 84 -9.89 4.50 -37.76
CA GLN A 84 -8.93 3.46 -37.34
C GLN A 84 -9.66 2.35 -36.57
N ASN A 85 -9.83 1.18 -37.21
CA ASN A 85 -10.63 0.07 -36.65
C ASN A 85 -10.09 -0.45 -35.31
N SER A 86 -10.81 -0.20 -34.22
CA SER A 86 -10.47 -0.64 -32.85
C SER A 86 -10.40 -2.17 -32.64
N GLU A 87 -10.84 -2.98 -33.61
CA GLU A 87 -10.62 -4.44 -33.62
C GLU A 87 -9.23 -4.83 -34.12
N LYS A 88 -8.57 -4.00 -34.95
CA LYS A 88 -7.20 -4.26 -35.45
C LYS A 88 -6.13 -3.95 -34.40
N ASP A 89 -6.39 -3.00 -33.50
CA ASP A 89 -5.42 -2.56 -32.48
C ASP A 89 -5.21 -3.59 -31.36
N GLN A 90 -6.13 -4.56 -31.21
CA GLN A 90 -6.04 -5.61 -30.18
C GLN A 90 -5.12 -6.78 -30.59
N GLN A 91 -4.03 -6.49 -31.31
CA GLN A 91 -2.98 -7.46 -31.61
C GLN A 91 -2.19 -7.79 -30.34
N TRP A 92 -2.31 -9.03 -29.87
CA TRP A 92 -1.66 -9.49 -28.63
C TRP A 92 -0.15 -9.66 -28.78
N ASP A 93 0.33 -10.13 -29.93
CA ASP A 93 1.74 -10.45 -30.18
C ASP A 93 2.66 -9.22 -30.03
N ARG A 94 3.94 -9.43 -29.70
CA ARG A 94 4.96 -8.38 -29.84
C ARG A 94 5.27 -8.11 -31.32
N PRO A 95 5.79 -6.91 -31.68
CA PRO A 95 6.27 -6.66 -33.04
C PRO A 95 7.25 -7.76 -33.48
N PRO A 96 7.12 -8.31 -34.70
CA PRO A 96 8.00 -9.37 -35.18
C PRO A 96 9.46 -8.89 -35.23
N LEU A 97 10.38 -9.82 -35.01
CA LEU A 97 11.81 -9.55 -35.20
C LEU A 97 12.12 -9.65 -36.70
N HIS A 98 12.51 -8.53 -37.31
CA HIS A 98 13.00 -8.47 -38.68
C HIS A 98 14.52 -8.63 -38.70
N ASP A 99 15.04 -9.45 -39.62
CA ASP A 99 16.42 -9.51 -40.15
C ASP A 99 17.58 -9.16 -39.18
N PHE A 100 17.48 -9.58 -37.92
CA PHE A 100 18.41 -9.25 -36.84
C PHE A 100 19.60 -10.22 -36.84
N ASP A 101 20.81 -9.71 -37.11
CA ASP A 101 22.05 -10.50 -37.22
C ASP A 101 23.03 -10.18 -36.08
N GLU A 102 23.52 -11.22 -35.41
CA GLU A 102 24.53 -11.11 -34.36
C GLU A 102 25.85 -10.49 -34.83
N ASN A 103 26.10 -10.48 -36.15
CA ASN A 103 27.32 -9.93 -36.74
C ASN A 103 27.26 -8.41 -36.98
N THR A 104 26.08 -7.84 -37.22
CA THR A 104 25.89 -6.41 -37.53
C THR A 104 25.29 -5.60 -36.39
N ASP A 105 24.42 -6.20 -35.59
CA ASP A 105 23.53 -5.45 -34.70
C ASP A 105 24.00 -5.52 -33.23
N SER A 106 24.11 -4.38 -32.56
CA SER A 106 24.27 -4.34 -31.09
C SER A 106 22.95 -4.68 -30.40
N LEU A 107 22.96 -5.68 -29.50
CA LEU A 107 21.80 -6.03 -28.69
C LEU A 107 21.70 -5.10 -27.48
N CYS A 108 21.06 -3.94 -27.67
CA CYS A 108 20.80 -2.95 -26.61
C CYS A 108 19.37 -3.06 -26.06
N PHE A 109 19.22 -3.21 -24.74
CA PHE A 109 17.92 -3.34 -24.08
C PHE A 109 17.93 -2.86 -22.63
N GLN A 110 16.75 -2.51 -22.09
CA GLN A 110 16.60 -2.22 -20.67
C GLN A 110 16.36 -3.54 -19.90
N GLN A 111 17.25 -3.87 -18.97
CA GLN A 111 17.08 -5.07 -18.14
C GLN A 111 16.07 -4.80 -17.01
N ILE A 112 15.11 -5.70 -16.84
CA ILE A 112 14.05 -5.62 -15.81
C ILE A 112 14.33 -6.57 -14.64
N GLU A 113 14.79 -7.79 -14.93
CA GLU A 113 15.07 -8.82 -13.93
C GLU A 113 16.39 -9.55 -14.25
N ALA A 114 17.16 -9.82 -13.19
CA ALA A 114 18.40 -10.59 -13.24
C ALA A 114 18.29 -11.79 -12.29
N GLU A 115 18.54 -13.01 -12.78
CA GLU A 115 18.49 -14.25 -11.99
C GLU A 115 19.71 -15.16 -12.21
N GLU A 116 19.93 -16.09 -11.29
CA GLU A 116 20.88 -17.20 -11.48
C GLU A 116 20.28 -18.23 -12.46
N GLY A 117 21.09 -18.68 -13.42
CA GLY A 117 20.69 -19.62 -14.46
C GLY A 117 21.77 -20.64 -14.78
N THR A 118 21.49 -21.48 -15.77
CA THR A 118 22.46 -22.41 -16.34
C THR A 118 22.34 -22.49 -17.86
N LEU A 119 23.47 -22.81 -18.51
CA LEU A 119 23.60 -22.98 -19.95
C LEU A 119 24.54 -24.16 -20.26
N HIS A 120 24.53 -24.66 -21.51
CA HIS A 120 25.44 -25.67 -22.07
C HIS A 120 25.87 -26.78 -21.08
N GLY A 121 24.95 -27.68 -20.72
CA GLY A 121 25.25 -28.83 -19.86
C GLY A 121 25.34 -28.54 -18.35
N GLY A 122 24.94 -27.33 -17.91
CA GLY A 122 24.81 -27.01 -16.48
C GLY A 122 25.81 -25.98 -15.95
N LYS A 123 26.63 -25.36 -16.80
CA LYS A 123 27.46 -24.22 -16.41
C LYS A 123 26.59 -23.10 -15.86
N THR A 124 26.97 -22.51 -14.74
CA THR A 124 26.26 -21.35 -14.17
C THR A 124 26.35 -20.15 -15.10
N THR A 125 25.21 -19.47 -15.31
CA THR A 125 25.10 -18.19 -16.01
C THR A 125 24.24 -17.21 -15.20
N ILE A 126 24.26 -15.94 -15.60
CA ILE A 126 23.29 -14.95 -15.09
C ILE A 126 22.37 -14.56 -16.24
N LYS A 127 21.08 -14.77 -16.05
CA LYS A 127 20.05 -14.44 -17.03
C LYS A 127 19.60 -13.01 -16.80
N LEU A 128 19.73 -12.17 -17.82
CA LEU A 128 19.16 -10.83 -17.86
C LEU A 128 17.93 -10.86 -18.77
N PHE A 129 16.75 -10.63 -18.19
CA PHE A 129 15.51 -10.43 -18.93
C PHE A 129 15.28 -8.94 -19.15
N GLY A 130 14.74 -8.56 -20.31
CA GLY A 130 14.46 -7.16 -20.60
C GLY A 130 13.80 -6.91 -21.95
N VAL A 131 13.76 -5.63 -22.33
CA VAL A 131 13.02 -5.15 -23.51
C VAL A 131 13.84 -4.13 -24.29
N THR A 132 13.90 -4.27 -25.62
CA THR A 132 14.52 -3.29 -26.51
C THR A 132 13.70 -1.99 -26.58
N GLU A 133 14.28 -0.92 -27.11
CA GLU A 133 13.54 0.33 -27.39
C GLU A 133 12.37 0.12 -28.38
N THR A 134 12.51 -0.83 -29.31
CA THR A 134 11.45 -1.26 -30.25
C THR A 134 10.40 -2.18 -29.63
N GLY A 135 10.56 -2.62 -28.37
CA GLY A 135 9.60 -3.44 -27.67
C GLY A 135 9.74 -4.97 -27.85
N HIS A 136 10.88 -5.47 -28.36
CA HIS A 136 11.15 -6.91 -28.41
C HIS A 136 11.57 -7.44 -27.04
N SER A 137 11.14 -8.64 -26.66
CA SER A 137 11.57 -9.29 -25.40
C SER A 137 12.88 -10.06 -25.58
N VAL A 138 13.78 -9.86 -24.61
CA VAL A 138 15.16 -10.36 -24.62
C VAL A 138 15.42 -11.24 -23.40
N LEU A 139 16.10 -12.37 -23.62
CA LEU A 139 16.87 -13.09 -22.61
C LEU A 139 18.34 -13.15 -23.02
N LEU A 140 19.22 -12.52 -22.24
CA LEU A 140 20.66 -12.60 -22.40
C LEU A 140 21.27 -13.46 -21.28
N HIS A 141 21.93 -14.57 -21.64
CA HIS A 141 22.69 -15.41 -20.72
C HIS A 141 24.13 -14.89 -20.61
N VAL A 142 24.48 -14.26 -19.50
CA VAL A 142 25.84 -13.78 -19.24
C VAL A 142 26.69 -14.92 -18.67
N THR A 143 27.79 -15.25 -19.34
CA THR A 143 28.61 -16.45 -19.05
C THR A 143 29.88 -16.14 -18.26
N ASP A 144 30.44 -17.19 -17.65
CA ASP A 144 31.79 -17.26 -17.04
C ASP A 144 32.07 -16.25 -15.89
N PHE A 145 31.03 -15.60 -15.36
CA PHE A 145 31.13 -14.84 -14.12
C PHE A 145 31.14 -15.78 -12.90
N LEU A 146 32.31 -15.97 -12.29
CA LEU A 146 32.50 -16.86 -11.14
C LEU A 146 32.39 -16.14 -9.79
N HIS A 147 31.68 -16.74 -8.83
CA HIS A 147 31.51 -16.17 -7.49
C HIS A 147 32.76 -16.36 -6.63
N TYR A 148 32.97 -15.47 -5.65
CA TYR A 148 34.15 -15.48 -4.79
C TYR A 148 33.92 -14.89 -3.40
N LEU A 149 34.82 -15.23 -2.48
CA LEU A 149 34.96 -14.61 -1.16
C LEU A 149 36.42 -14.25 -0.86
N TYR A 150 36.64 -13.44 0.17
CA TYR A 150 37.97 -13.12 0.67
C TYR A 150 38.18 -13.63 2.11
N VAL A 151 39.42 -14.02 2.42
CA VAL A 151 39.93 -14.39 3.75
C VAL A 151 41.25 -13.66 3.97
N ALA A 152 41.56 -13.21 5.19
CA ALA A 152 42.88 -12.63 5.48
C ALA A 152 43.97 -13.71 5.37
N ALA A 153 45.07 -13.42 4.66
CA ALA A 153 46.18 -14.36 4.54
C ALA A 153 47.00 -14.37 5.85
N PRO A 154 47.38 -15.55 6.40
CA PRO A 154 48.22 -15.61 7.58
C PRO A 154 49.66 -15.22 7.21
N VAL A 155 50.41 -14.69 8.19
CA VAL A 155 51.73 -14.06 7.98
C VAL A 155 52.76 -14.97 7.31
N SER A 156 52.61 -16.29 7.45
CA SER A 156 53.48 -17.32 6.87
C SER A 156 53.06 -17.83 5.48
N PHE A 157 52.00 -17.29 4.87
CA PHE A 157 51.46 -17.77 3.59
C PHE A 157 52.20 -17.13 2.39
N ALA A 158 52.92 -17.92 1.60
CA ALA A 158 53.57 -17.45 0.39
C ALA A 158 52.67 -17.56 -0.85
N LYS A 159 52.99 -16.85 -1.94
CA LYS A 159 52.28 -17.01 -3.22
C LYS A 159 52.34 -18.45 -3.75
N THR A 160 53.43 -19.17 -3.44
CA THR A 160 53.63 -20.59 -3.76
C THR A 160 52.71 -21.54 -2.99
N ASP A 161 52.14 -21.14 -1.85
CA ASP A 161 51.17 -21.96 -1.11
C ASP A 161 49.77 -21.95 -1.74
N THR A 162 49.49 -21.09 -2.73
CA THR A 162 48.14 -20.94 -3.30
C THR A 162 47.59 -22.21 -3.94
N GLU A 163 48.40 -22.97 -4.68
CA GLU A 163 48.00 -24.24 -5.29
C GLU A 163 47.85 -25.36 -4.26
N GLY A 164 48.78 -25.46 -3.30
CA GLY A 164 48.71 -26.41 -2.19
C GLY A 164 47.49 -26.15 -1.29
N PHE A 165 47.14 -24.89 -1.08
CA PHE A 165 45.92 -24.50 -0.36
C PHE A 165 44.66 -24.81 -1.17
N LYS A 166 44.63 -24.56 -2.49
CA LYS A 166 43.52 -24.98 -3.36
C LYS A 166 43.26 -26.49 -3.24
N ALA A 167 44.31 -27.32 -3.38
CA ALA A 167 44.18 -28.77 -3.29
C ALA A 167 43.64 -29.23 -1.92
N TYR A 168 44.15 -28.66 -0.83
CA TYR A 168 43.66 -28.91 0.53
C TYR A 168 42.19 -28.49 0.72
N LEU A 169 41.79 -27.31 0.21
CA LEU A 169 40.41 -26.84 0.32
C LEU A 169 39.43 -27.75 -0.42
N GLU A 170 39.78 -28.25 -1.61
CA GLU A 170 38.98 -29.24 -2.36
C GLU A 170 38.85 -30.55 -1.56
N THR A 171 39.95 -31.05 -0.97
CA THR A 171 39.93 -32.24 -0.11
C THR A 171 38.99 -32.07 1.09
N GLN A 172 39.02 -30.91 1.77
CA GLN A 172 38.14 -30.62 2.91
C GLN A 172 36.68 -30.38 2.53
N LEU A 173 36.40 -29.96 1.29
CA LEU A 173 35.02 -29.85 0.79
C LEU A 173 34.40 -31.22 0.45
N ALA A 174 35.22 -32.27 0.28
CA ALA A 174 34.79 -33.65 0.09
C ALA A 174 33.65 -33.80 -0.96
N GLN A 175 33.98 -33.56 -2.23
CA GLN A 175 33.04 -33.61 -3.35
C GLN A 175 33.58 -34.44 -4.51
N HIS A 176 32.67 -35.02 -5.31
CA HIS A 176 33.01 -35.73 -6.55
C HIS A 176 33.26 -34.79 -7.76
N GLN A 177 33.16 -33.47 -7.57
CA GLN A 177 33.36 -32.44 -8.58
C GLN A 177 34.22 -31.31 -8.00
N PRO A 178 35.08 -30.65 -8.81
CA PRO A 178 35.93 -29.55 -8.34
C PRO A 178 35.07 -28.32 -7.99
N ALA A 179 35.12 -27.90 -6.73
CA ALA A 179 34.34 -26.78 -6.20
C ALA A 179 35.08 -25.43 -6.29
N ILE A 180 36.40 -25.44 -6.48
CA ILE A 180 37.27 -24.25 -6.40
C ILE A 180 37.99 -24.03 -7.73
N HIS A 181 37.65 -22.93 -8.38
CA HIS A 181 38.30 -22.52 -9.62
C HIS A 181 39.75 -22.05 -9.35
N SER A 182 39.93 -21.09 -8.45
CA SER A 182 41.25 -20.50 -8.17
C SER A 182 41.36 -19.87 -6.77
N VAL A 183 42.55 -19.97 -6.18
CA VAL A 183 42.98 -19.15 -5.04
C VAL A 183 43.99 -18.12 -5.56
N GLN A 184 43.79 -16.84 -5.24
CA GLN A 184 44.70 -15.75 -5.63
C GLN A 184 45.04 -14.88 -4.42
N MET A 185 46.31 -14.57 -4.20
CA MET A 185 46.72 -13.62 -3.16
C MET A 185 46.67 -12.18 -3.71
N VAL A 186 45.84 -11.33 -3.12
CA VAL A 186 45.59 -9.95 -3.53
C VAL A 186 45.79 -8.98 -2.37
N MET A 187 46.19 -7.74 -2.66
CA MET A 187 46.28 -6.70 -1.63
C MET A 187 44.92 -6.00 -1.46
N ARG A 188 44.41 -5.94 -0.23
CA ARG A 188 43.12 -5.34 0.15
C ARG A 188 43.21 -4.75 1.55
N GLU A 189 42.29 -3.84 1.89
CA GLU A 189 42.16 -3.27 3.24
C GLU A 189 40.80 -3.66 3.84
N ASN A 190 40.75 -3.87 5.16
CA ASN A 190 39.50 -4.13 5.88
C ASN A 190 38.63 -2.85 5.95
N LEU A 191 37.33 -2.96 5.68
CA LEU A 191 36.38 -1.86 5.90
C LEU A 191 36.30 -1.42 7.37
N PHE A 192 36.48 -2.34 8.32
CA PHE A 192 36.15 -2.13 9.72
C PHE A 192 37.39 -1.85 10.59
N GLY A 193 37.51 -0.60 11.06
CA GLY A 193 38.64 -0.10 11.85
C GLY A 193 39.77 0.42 10.97
N PHE A 194 40.32 1.59 11.30
CA PHE A 194 41.37 2.23 10.51
C PHE A 194 42.72 1.53 10.69
N GLN A 195 43.35 1.12 9.58
CA GLN A 195 44.64 0.39 9.56
C GLN A 195 45.78 1.19 8.91
N GLY A 196 45.76 2.53 9.00
CA GLY A 196 46.82 3.37 8.44
C GLY A 196 46.80 3.50 6.92
N ASN A 197 45.67 3.20 6.26
CA ASN A 197 45.55 3.01 4.81
C ASN A 197 46.48 1.89 4.24
N GLN A 198 47.01 1.01 5.10
CA GLN A 198 47.92 -0.07 4.67
C GLN A 198 47.11 -1.28 4.17
N GLN A 199 47.28 -1.62 2.89
CA GLN A 199 46.72 -2.86 2.35
C GLN A 199 47.48 -4.08 2.91
N SER A 200 46.71 -5.10 3.29
CA SER A 200 47.21 -6.40 3.76
C SER A 200 46.99 -7.49 2.69
N PRO A 201 47.71 -8.62 2.75
CA PRO A 201 47.46 -9.74 1.85
C PRO A 201 46.16 -10.47 2.23
N TYR A 202 45.30 -10.68 1.24
CA TYR A 202 44.05 -11.44 1.33
C TYR A 202 44.04 -12.56 0.28
N LEU A 203 43.42 -13.69 0.61
CA LEU A 203 43.18 -14.80 -0.30
C LEU A 203 41.79 -14.63 -0.92
N LYS A 204 41.76 -14.33 -2.23
CA LYS A 204 40.54 -14.40 -3.05
C LYS A 204 40.31 -15.87 -3.43
N ILE A 205 39.27 -16.49 -2.89
CA ILE A 205 38.89 -17.87 -3.20
C ILE A 205 37.67 -17.80 -4.14
N THR A 206 37.82 -18.32 -5.35
CA THR A 206 36.81 -18.29 -6.42
C THR A 206 36.27 -19.70 -6.65
N VAL A 207 34.94 -19.86 -6.61
CA VAL A 207 34.26 -21.16 -6.75
C VAL A 207 33.82 -21.43 -8.19
N THR A 208 33.63 -22.71 -8.54
CA THR A 208 33.14 -23.14 -9.87
C THR A 208 31.63 -22.96 -10.03
N ASP A 209 30.86 -23.15 -8.96
CA ASP A 209 29.41 -22.93 -8.87
C ASP A 209 29.11 -22.09 -7.61
N PRO A 210 28.28 -21.03 -7.70
CA PRO A 210 27.95 -20.18 -6.54
C PRO A 210 27.32 -20.95 -5.37
N LYS A 211 26.68 -22.11 -5.59
CA LYS A 211 26.11 -22.95 -4.52
C LYS A 211 27.15 -23.37 -3.48
N PHE A 212 28.41 -23.50 -3.87
CA PHE A 212 29.49 -23.87 -2.95
C PHE A 212 29.94 -22.72 -2.02
N ILE A 213 29.61 -21.46 -2.33
CA ILE A 213 30.14 -20.30 -1.59
C ILE A 213 29.73 -20.30 -0.11
N ASN A 214 28.51 -20.75 0.19
CA ASN A 214 28.00 -20.79 1.56
C ASN A 214 28.64 -21.93 2.35
N ARG A 215 28.78 -23.12 1.75
CA ARG A 215 29.45 -24.26 2.38
C ARG A 215 30.92 -23.93 2.67
N LEU A 216 31.65 -23.43 1.67
CA LEU A 216 33.03 -22.96 1.80
C LEU A 216 33.16 -21.94 2.94
N ARG A 217 32.29 -20.92 2.99
CA ARG A 217 32.29 -19.91 4.06
C ARG A 217 32.11 -20.53 5.44
N THR A 218 31.11 -21.39 5.63
CA THR A 218 30.85 -22.05 6.92
C THR A 218 31.98 -22.99 7.33
N THR A 219 32.63 -23.69 6.40
CA THR A 219 33.78 -24.58 6.72
C THR A 219 35.03 -23.79 7.10
N ILE A 220 35.25 -22.60 6.50
CA ILE A 220 36.31 -21.65 6.93
C ILE A 220 35.99 -21.06 8.30
N GLU A 221 34.77 -20.54 8.51
CA GLU A 221 34.34 -19.95 9.79
C GLU A 221 34.27 -20.97 10.93
N GLY A 222 34.11 -22.26 10.63
CA GLY A 222 34.22 -23.36 11.59
C GLY A 222 35.66 -23.77 11.93
N GLY A 223 36.69 -23.15 11.34
CA GLY A 223 38.10 -23.44 11.61
C GLY A 223 38.67 -24.68 10.90
N ASN A 224 37.81 -25.50 10.27
CA ASN A 224 38.17 -26.78 9.65
C ASN A 224 39.08 -26.66 8.41
N MET A 225 39.42 -25.44 7.96
CA MET A 225 40.26 -25.19 6.78
C MET A 225 41.62 -24.55 7.13
N ASN A 226 42.14 -24.81 8.34
CA ASN A 226 43.42 -24.29 8.82
C ASN A 226 44.64 -25.01 8.21
N TYR A 227 44.93 -24.72 6.94
CA TYR A 227 46.05 -25.29 6.19
C TYR A 227 47.40 -25.11 6.92
N LYS A 228 48.15 -26.20 7.06
CA LYS A 228 49.45 -26.25 7.78
C LYS A 228 49.41 -25.65 9.20
N GLN A 229 48.23 -25.53 9.82
CA GLN A 229 48.01 -24.80 11.08
C GLN A 229 48.53 -23.33 11.05
N MET A 230 48.53 -22.69 9.87
CA MET A 230 49.06 -21.32 9.69
C MET A 230 48.26 -20.24 10.45
N TRP A 231 46.97 -20.47 10.70
CA TRP A 231 46.18 -19.61 11.58
C TRP A 231 46.33 -20.11 13.02
N LYS A 232 47.12 -19.39 13.84
CA LYS A 232 47.35 -19.70 15.26
C LYS A 232 46.23 -19.16 16.15
N GLY A 233 45.83 -19.91 17.18
CA GLY A 233 44.95 -19.43 18.28
C GLY A 233 43.55 -19.03 17.82
N VAL A 234 42.75 -19.99 17.33
CA VAL A 234 41.49 -19.72 16.62
C VAL A 234 40.26 -19.87 17.53
N ASP A 235 40.30 -19.27 18.71
CA ASP A 235 39.16 -19.20 19.66
C ASP A 235 38.05 -18.27 19.13
N GLY A 236 37.31 -18.74 18.12
CA GLY A 236 36.21 -18.01 17.48
C GLY A 236 35.98 -18.31 15.99
N GLY A 237 36.90 -19.00 15.33
CA GLY A 237 36.85 -19.30 13.89
C GLY A 237 37.62 -18.30 13.00
N ILE A 238 37.73 -18.59 11.70
CA ILE A 238 38.42 -17.71 10.73
C ILE A 238 37.41 -16.72 10.14
N LEU A 239 37.64 -15.42 10.32
CA LEU A 239 36.77 -14.36 9.78
C LEU A 239 36.81 -14.33 8.24
N THR A 240 35.63 -14.36 7.61
CA THR A 240 35.47 -14.24 6.15
C THR A 240 34.90 -12.88 5.76
N PHE A 241 35.07 -12.51 4.49
CA PHE A 241 34.71 -11.19 3.96
C PHE A 241 33.83 -11.31 2.70
N ASP A 242 33.20 -10.22 2.31
CA ASP A 242 32.31 -10.05 1.14
C ASP A 242 31.14 -11.07 1.11
N SER A 243 30.31 -11.02 2.15
CA SER A 243 29.11 -11.87 2.32
C SER A 243 27.91 -11.34 1.51
N ILE A 244 27.86 -11.67 0.21
CA ILE A 244 26.86 -11.15 -0.74
C ILE A 244 26.31 -12.21 -1.72
N GLN A 245 25.08 -12.01 -2.20
CA GLN A 245 24.41 -12.90 -3.14
C GLN A 245 25.02 -12.80 -4.55
N TYR A 246 25.05 -13.90 -5.30
CA TYR A 246 25.72 -14.03 -6.60
C TYR A 246 25.28 -12.98 -7.64
N VAL A 247 23.97 -12.85 -7.91
CA VAL A 247 23.42 -11.85 -8.84
C VAL A 247 23.80 -10.42 -8.42
N LEU A 248 23.79 -10.12 -7.12
CA LEU A 248 24.15 -8.79 -6.62
C LEU A 248 25.68 -8.55 -6.71
N ARG A 249 26.52 -9.58 -6.53
CA ARG A 249 27.98 -9.51 -6.79
C ARG A 249 28.23 -9.11 -8.25
N PHE A 250 27.59 -9.79 -9.20
CA PHE A 250 27.68 -9.50 -10.62
C PHE A 250 27.28 -8.07 -10.96
N MET A 251 26.12 -7.61 -10.48
CA MET A 251 25.64 -6.23 -10.69
C MET A 251 26.60 -5.17 -10.12
N ILE A 252 27.36 -5.50 -9.09
CA ILE A 252 28.35 -4.61 -8.47
C ILE A 252 29.65 -4.61 -9.27
N ASP A 253 30.14 -5.77 -9.68
CA ASP A 253 31.42 -5.94 -10.39
C ASP A 253 31.36 -5.50 -11.87
N THR A 254 30.17 -5.55 -12.50
CA THR A 254 29.93 -5.09 -13.88
C THR A 254 29.31 -3.69 -13.97
N GLY A 255 29.07 -3.04 -12.84
CA GLY A 255 28.40 -1.73 -12.79
C GLY A 255 26.88 -1.75 -12.96
N VAL A 256 26.28 -2.78 -13.59
CA VAL A 256 24.84 -2.90 -13.86
C VAL A 256 23.96 -2.58 -12.65
N THR A 257 23.03 -1.62 -12.78
CA THR A 257 22.02 -1.30 -11.76
C THR A 257 20.65 -1.84 -12.14
N GLY A 258 19.69 -1.90 -11.21
CA GLY A 258 18.32 -2.28 -11.56
C GLY A 258 17.69 -1.29 -12.54
N MET A 259 16.93 -1.79 -13.52
CA MET A 259 16.26 -0.98 -14.55
C MET A 259 17.22 -0.09 -15.39
N SER A 260 18.48 -0.52 -15.55
CA SER A 260 19.46 0.12 -16.44
C SER A 260 19.40 -0.42 -17.86
N TRP A 261 19.98 0.32 -18.79
CA TRP A 261 20.24 -0.15 -20.15
C TRP A 261 21.56 -0.92 -20.19
N VAL A 262 21.55 -2.05 -20.88
CA VAL A 262 22.72 -2.89 -21.13
C VAL A 262 22.83 -3.18 -22.62
N GLU A 263 24.05 -3.37 -23.09
CA GLU A 263 24.35 -3.63 -24.49
C GLU A 263 25.35 -4.79 -24.61
N ALA A 264 25.03 -5.76 -25.45
CA ALA A 264 26.03 -6.69 -25.97
C ALA A 264 26.40 -6.24 -27.40
N PRO A 265 27.66 -5.83 -27.65
CA PRO A 265 28.07 -5.34 -28.97
C PRO A 265 27.89 -6.39 -30.08
N HIS A 266 27.73 -5.91 -31.31
CA HIS A 266 27.76 -6.78 -32.49
C HIS A 266 29.05 -7.64 -32.50
N SER A 267 28.95 -8.85 -33.05
CA SER A 267 30.01 -9.86 -33.11
C SER A 267 30.58 -10.32 -31.75
N LYS A 268 29.95 -9.96 -30.62
CA LYS A 268 30.37 -10.34 -29.25
C LYS A 268 29.40 -11.25 -28.51
N TYR A 269 28.13 -11.25 -28.87
CA TYR A 269 27.15 -12.23 -28.41
C TYR A 269 26.87 -13.26 -29.50
N HIS A 270 26.28 -14.38 -29.10
CA HIS A 270 25.79 -15.40 -30.03
C HIS A 270 24.32 -15.74 -29.72
N MET A 271 23.52 -15.87 -30.77
CA MET A 271 22.10 -16.19 -30.70
C MET A 271 21.88 -17.67 -30.45
N ILE A 272 20.98 -18.01 -29.52
CA ILE A 272 20.64 -19.41 -29.22
C ILE A 272 19.69 -19.96 -30.29
N PRO A 273 20.06 -21.06 -30.99
CA PRO A 273 19.21 -21.69 -31.99
C PRO A 273 17.84 -22.06 -31.42
N TYR A 274 16.79 -21.91 -32.22
CA TYR A 274 15.39 -22.04 -31.76
C TYR A 274 15.08 -23.35 -31.01
N ARG A 275 15.77 -24.45 -31.35
CA ARG A 275 15.63 -25.77 -30.70
C ARG A 275 16.16 -25.79 -29.26
N ASP A 276 17.17 -25.00 -28.96
CA ASP A 276 17.91 -25.02 -27.70
C ASP A 276 17.48 -23.87 -26.75
N ARG A 277 16.60 -22.97 -27.22
CA ARG A 277 16.10 -21.82 -26.45
C ARG A 277 15.36 -22.25 -25.19
N HIS A 278 15.89 -21.86 -24.03
CA HIS A 278 15.26 -22.11 -22.73
C HIS A 278 13.99 -21.25 -22.51
N SER A 279 13.83 -20.17 -23.27
CA SER A 279 12.78 -19.17 -23.06
C SER A 279 11.82 -18.97 -24.23
N ASN A 280 10.75 -18.23 -23.94
CA ASN A 280 9.78 -17.72 -24.91
C ASN A 280 10.10 -16.29 -25.38
N CYS A 281 11.29 -15.77 -25.11
CA CYS A 281 11.71 -14.44 -25.58
C CYS A 281 11.93 -14.45 -27.10
N GLN A 282 11.68 -13.31 -27.75
CA GLN A 282 11.92 -13.15 -29.18
C GLN A 282 13.42 -13.22 -29.52
N ILE A 283 14.24 -12.61 -28.67
CA ILE A 283 15.70 -12.68 -28.70
C ILE A 283 16.15 -13.54 -27.51
N GLU A 284 16.92 -14.59 -27.77
CA GLU A 284 17.63 -15.34 -26.72
C GLU A 284 19.08 -15.55 -27.19
N ALA A 285 20.03 -15.06 -26.39
CA ALA A 285 21.45 -14.98 -26.75
C ALA A 285 22.36 -15.24 -25.53
N TYR A 286 23.65 -15.46 -25.75
CA TYR A 286 24.66 -15.48 -24.68
C TYR A 286 25.84 -14.56 -24.97
N VAL A 287 26.45 -14.00 -23.92
CA VAL A 287 27.63 -13.13 -24.00
C VAL A 287 28.56 -13.39 -22.81
N HIS A 288 29.86 -13.25 -23.01
CA HIS A 288 30.84 -13.31 -21.93
C HIS A 288 30.82 -12.03 -21.08
N TYR A 289 30.90 -12.14 -19.75
CA TYR A 289 30.63 -11.03 -18.82
C TYR A 289 31.52 -9.78 -18.97
N ARG A 290 32.67 -9.86 -19.65
CA ARG A 290 33.57 -8.73 -19.89
C ARG A 290 33.24 -7.92 -21.14
N ASP A 291 32.46 -8.50 -22.04
CA ASP A 291 32.08 -7.91 -23.33
C ASP A 291 30.68 -7.24 -23.23
N LEU A 292 29.99 -7.40 -22.10
CA LEU A 292 28.76 -6.71 -21.74
C LEU A 292 29.04 -5.25 -21.32
N ILE A 293 28.37 -4.30 -21.95
CA ILE A 293 28.42 -2.88 -21.61
C ILE A 293 27.21 -2.52 -20.73
N ALA A 294 27.46 -1.80 -19.63
CA ALA A 294 26.44 -1.25 -18.75
C ALA A 294 26.37 0.27 -18.92
N HIS A 295 25.25 0.78 -19.42
CA HIS A 295 25.08 2.22 -19.69
C HIS A 295 24.70 3.01 -18.43
N PRO A 296 25.12 4.28 -18.28
CA PRO A 296 24.81 5.11 -17.12
C PRO A 296 23.32 5.48 -17.07
N ASN A 297 22.75 5.71 -15.88
CA ASN A 297 21.32 6.01 -15.72
C ASN A 297 20.93 7.50 -15.95
N ASP A 298 21.74 8.24 -16.71
CA ASP A 298 21.61 9.70 -16.91
C ASP A 298 21.76 10.06 -18.40
N GLY A 299 21.24 11.21 -18.80
CA GLY A 299 21.23 11.62 -20.21
C GLY A 299 20.19 10.85 -21.02
N GLU A 300 20.55 10.38 -22.22
CA GLU A 300 19.65 9.62 -23.10
C GLU A 300 19.15 8.32 -22.42
N TRP A 301 20.06 7.59 -21.79
CA TRP A 301 19.80 6.32 -21.10
C TRP A 301 18.92 6.43 -19.84
N ALA A 302 18.51 7.65 -19.46
CA ALA A 302 17.44 7.84 -18.48
C ALA A 302 16.07 7.33 -19.00
N LYS A 303 15.91 7.17 -20.34
CA LYS A 303 14.71 6.62 -20.99
C LYS A 303 14.28 5.26 -20.44
N MET A 304 13.02 4.89 -20.62
CA MET A 304 12.44 3.60 -20.22
C MET A 304 11.83 2.93 -21.45
N ALA A 305 12.04 1.63 -21.59
CA ALA A 305 11.51 0.82 -22.69
C ALA A 305 9.96 0.78 -22.66
N PRO A 306 9.30 0.47 -23.80
CA PRO A 306 7.84 0.32 -23.87
C PRO A 306 7.37 -1.00 -23.23
N LEU A 307 7.51 -1.10 -21.91
CA LEU A 307 7.15 -2.27 -21.10
C LEU A 307 5.66 -2.58 -21.25
N ARG A 308 5.32 -3.86 -21.42
CA ARG A 308 3.94 -4.35 -21.40
C ARG A 308 3.49 -4.62 -19.98
N ILE A 309 2.43 -3.96 -19.55
CA ILE A 309 1.90 -4.06 -18.19
C ILE A 309 0.53 -4.73 -18.26
N LEU A 310 0.42 -5.93 -17.69
CA LEU A 310 -0.82 -6.67 -17.53
C LEU A 310 -1.39 -6.37 -16.14
N SER A 311 -2.60 -5.81 -16.09
CA SER A 311 -3.42 -5.71 -14.89
C SER A 311 -4.56 -6.73 -15.00
N PHE A 312 -4.72 -7.60 -14.01
CA PHE A 312 -5.76 -8.64 -14.02
C PHE A 312 -6.43 -8.80 -12.66
N ASP A 313 -7.60 -9.44 -12.68
CA ASP A 313 -8.52 -9.67 -11.55
C ASP A 313 -9.34 -10.96 -11.83
N ILE A 314 -9.75 -11.69 -10.78
CA ILE A 314 -10.50 -12.96 -10.92
C ILE A 314 -11.78 -12.99 -10.07
N GLU A 315 -12.80 -13.66 -10.61
CA GLU A 315 -14.07 -13.91 -9.91
C GLU A 315 -14.29 -15.39 -9.64
N CYS A 316 -14.78 -15.73 -8.44
CA CYS A 316 -15.00 -17.11 -7.98
C CYS A 316 -16.41 -17.32 -7.42
N ALA A 317 -17.10 -18.37 -7.84
CA ALA A 317 -18.48 -18.67 -7.40
C ALA A 317 -18.49 -19.41 -6.05
N GLY A 318 -18.31 -18.67 -4.96
CA GLY A 318 -18.25 -19.20 -3.60
C GLY A 318 -19.59 -19.73 -3.04
N ARG A 319 -19.50 -20.74 -2.17
CA ARG A 319 -20.59 -21.20 -1.28
C ARG A 319 -20.98 -20.12 -0.27
N LYS A 320 -22.25 -20.08 0.14
CA LYS A 320 -22.76 -19.09 1.12
C LYS A 320 -22.16 -19.33 2.51
N GLY A 321 -21.60 -18.27 3.12
CA GLY A 321 -20.99 -18.33 4.46
C GLY A 321 -19.62 -19.01 4.52
N VAL A 322 -18.94 -19.13 3.37
CA VAL A 322 -17.57 -19.65 3.25
C VAL A 322 -16.79 -18.73 2.30
N PHE A 323 -15.51 -18.49 2.56
CA PHE A 323 -14.63 -17.80 1.60
C PHE A 323 -14.23 -18.80 0.51
N PRO A 324 -14.04 -18.38 -0.77
CA PRO A 324 -13.70 -19.30 -1.84
C PRO A 324 -12.50 -20.19 -1.50
N GLU A 325 -12.66 -21.49 -1.63
CA GLU A 325 -11.63 -22.51 -1.49
C GLU A 325 -11.36 -23.11 -2.88
N ALA A 326 -10.13 -22.99 -3.39
CA ALA A 326 -9.79 -23.45 -4.75
C ALA A 326 -10.07 -24.95 -5.00
N ASN A 327 -10.14 -25.77 -3.94
CA ASN A 327 -10.50 -27.19 -4.03
C ASN A 327 -12.00 -27.47 -4.21
N GLN A 328 -12.87 -26.45 -4.13
CA GLN A 328 -14.32 -26.62 -4.19
C GLN A 328 -14.97 -25.59 -5.12
N ASP A 329 -14.77 -24.31 -4.84
CA ASP A 329 -15.41 -23.20 -5.56
C ASP A 329 -14.65 -22.94 -6.89
N PRO A 330 -15.34 -22.72 -8.02
CA PRO A 330 -14.72 -22.50 -9.34
C PRO A 330 -14.37 -21.03 -9.59
N VAL A 331 -13.33 -20.80 -10.39
CA VAL A 331 -13.10 -19.52 -11.08
C VAL A 331 -14.11 -19.41 -12.21
N ILE A 332 -14.83 -18.30 -12.27
CA ILE A 332 -15.92 -18.07 -13.24
C ILE A 332 -15.60 -16.97 -14.25
N GLN A 333 -14.79 -15.97 -13.89
CA GLN A 333 -14.33 -14.94 -14.80
C GLN A 333 -12.88 -14.53 -14.50
N ILE A 334 -12.14 -14.13 -15.52
CA ILE A 334 -10.80 -13.52 -15.42
C ILE A 334 -10.76 -12.32 -16.36
N ALA A 335 -10.69 -11.10 -15.82
CA ALA A 335 -10.56 -9.88 -16.61
C ALA A 335 -9.10 -9.45 -16.75
N ASN A 336 -8.72 -8.98 -17.94
CA ASN A 336 -7.36 -8.54 -18.25
C ASN A 336 -7.37 -7.20 -18.98
N VAL A 337 -6.49 -6.30 -18.55
CA VAL A 337 -6.24 -5.00 -19.17
C VAL A 337 -4.73 -4.89 -19.42
N VAL A 338 -4.33 -4.66 -20.67
CA VAL A 338 -2.91 -4.54 -21.04
C VAL A 338 -2.62 -3.14 -21.57
N THR A 339 -1.70 -2.44 -20.90
CA THR A 339 -1.12 -1.17 -21.37
C THR A 339 0.30 -1.39 -21.91
N ARG A 340 0.76 -0.45 -22.73
CA ARG A 340 2.19 -0.27 -22.99
C ARG A 340 2.62 0.96 -22.20
N TYR A 341 3.80 0.91 -21.59
CA TYR A 341 4.30 2.03 -20.82
C TYR A 341 4.49 3.26 -21.73
N GLY A 342 3.82 4.37 -21.38
CA GLY A 342 3.78 5.61 -22.15
C GLY A 342 2.44 5.84 -22.89
N ASP A 343 1.70 4.78 -23.23
CA ASP A 343 0.40 4.92 -23.90
C ASP A 343 -0.69 5.39 -22.92
N PRO A 344 -1.54 6.38 -23.28
CA PRO A 344 -2.58 6.90 -22.38
C PRO A 344 -3.80 5.97 -22.23
N LYS A 345 -3.83 4.83 -22.94
CA LYS A 345 -4.97 3.90 -22.99
C LYS A 345 -4.47 2.44 -23.12
N PRO A 346 -5.15 1.46 -22.48
CA PRO A 346 -4.88 0.04 -22.73
C PRO A 346 -5.34 -0.41 -24.12
N PHE A 347 -4.48 -1.18 -24.78
CA PHE A 347 -4.65 -1.69 -26.14
C PHE A 347 -5.27 -3.10 -26.19
N VAL A 348 -5.22 -3.85 -25.09
CA VAL A 348 -6.02 -5.09 -24.91
C VAL A 348 -6.95 -4.93 -23.72
N ARG A 349 -8.21 -5.33 -23.90
CA ARG A 349 -9.22 -5.44 -22.84
C ARG A 349 -10.01 -6.69 -23.11
N ASN A 350 -9.92 -7.68 -22.23
CA ASN A 350 -10.70 -8.90 -22.39
C ASN A 350 -11.23 -9.43 -21.06
N VAL A 351 -12.28 -10.25 -21.15
CA VAL A 351 -12.77 -11.05 -20.04
C VAL A 351 -12.97 -12.48 -20.54
N PHE A 352 -12.29 -13.41 -19.88
CA PHE A 352 -12.55 -14.85 -20.00
C PHE A 352 -13.75 -15.18 -19.10
N CYS A 353 -14.75 -15.88 -19.61
CA CYS A 353 -15.98 -16.20 -18.90
C CYS A 353 -16.32 -17.69 -19.03
N LEU A 354 -16.68 -18.30 -17.91
CA LEU A 354 -17.40 -19.57 -17.89
C LEU A 354 -18.89 -19.31 -18.23
N ASP A 355 -19.45 -20.06 -19.17
CA ASP A 355 -20.78 -19.83 -19.77
C ASP A 355 -20.90 -18.47 -20.52
N THR A 356 -21.95 -18.36 -21.32
CA THR A 356 -22.33 -17.28 -22.22
C THR A 356 -22.54 -15.93 -21.52
N CYS A 357 -22.08 -14.84 -22.13
CA CYS A 357 -22.00 -13.51 -21.54
C CYS A 357 -22.33 -12.42 -22.57
N SER A 358 -23.30 -11.54 -22.28
CA SER A 358 -23.70 -10.47 -23.21
C SER A 358 -22.51 -9.56 -23.57
N LEU A 359 -22.47 -9.08 -24.82
CA LEU A 359 -21.34 -8.29 -25.35
C LEU A 359 -21.07 -6.98 -24.58
N ILE A 360 -19.79 -6.66 -24.40
CA ILE A 360 -19.29 -5.42 -23.81
C ILE A 360 -18.58 -4.60 -24.90
N VAL A 361 -18.95 -3.32 -25.04
CA VAL A 361 -18.40 -2.43 -26.06
C VAL A 361 -16.89 -2.25 -25.85
N ASN A 362 -16.11 -2.37 -26.93
CA ASN A 362 -14.65 -2.25 -26.95
C ASN A 362 -13.92 -3.21 -25.97
N THR A 363 -14.46 -4.41 -25.74
CA THR A 363 -13.85 -5.47 -24.91
C THR A 363 -14.04 -6.83 -25.59
N GLN A 364 -12.99 -7.65 -25.68
CA GLN A 364 -13.10 -9.03 -26.16
C GLN A 364 -13.69 -9.92 -25.05
N ILE A 365 -14.73 -10.69 -25.35
CA ILE A 365 -15.28 -11.70 -24.44
C ILE A 365 -14.92 -13.07 -25.00
N PHE A 366 -14.37 -13.94 -24.14
CA PHE A 366 -14.07 -15.33 -24.47
C PHE A 366 -14.91 -16.25 -23.60
N GLU A 367 -15.90 -16.90 -24.20
CA GLU A 367 -16.84 -17.81 -23.54
C GLU A 367 -16.31 -19.24 -23.58
N PHE A 368 -16.46 -19.98 -22.47
CA PHE A 368 -16.02 -21.38 -22.35
C PHE A 368 -17.09 -22.23 -21.64
N ASP A 369 -17.32 -23.45 -22.14
CA ASP A 369 -18.21 -24.42 -21.48
C ASP A 369 -17.60 -25.05 -20.22
N ALA A 370 -16.28 -24.91 -20.02
CA ALA A 370 -15.54 -25.60 -18.97
C ALA A 370 -14.34 -24.78 -18.47
N GLU A 371 -14.09 -24.87 -17.16
CA GLU A 371 -13.10 -24.08 -16.43
C GLU A 371 -11.66 -24.44 -16.81
N ASP A 372 -11.38 -25.72 -17.11
CA ASP A 372 -10.06 -26.18 -17.56
C ASP A 372 -9.66 -25.55 -18.91
N LYS A 373 -10.61 -25.45 -19.86
CA LYS A 373 -10.43 -24.74 -21.12
C LYS A 373 -10.15 -23.24 -20.89
N MET A 374 -10.93 -22.61 -20.00
CA MET A 374 -10.79 -21.19 -19.68
C MET A 374 -9.41 -20.87 -19.08
N LEU A 375 -8.97 -21.66 -18.09
CA LEU A 375 -7.67 -21.52 -17.46
C LEU A 375 -6.52 -21.75 -18.46
N MET A 376 -6.61 -22.78 -19.29
CA MET A 376 -5.61 -23.02 -20.33
C MET A 376 -5.55 -21.89 -21.37
N ALA A 377 -6.70 -21.37 -21.82
CA ALA A 377 -6.75 -20.26 -22.76
C ALA A 377 -6.20 -18.94 -22.16
N TRP A 378 -6.43 -18.68 -20.88
CA TRP A 378 -5.80 -17.55 -20.18
C TRP A 378 -4.28 -17.69 -20.06
N ARG A 379 -3.79 -18.92 -19.79
CA ARG A 379 -2.36 -19.23 -19.77
C ARG A 379 -1.71 -19.06 -21.15
N ASP A 380 -2.40 -19.45 -22.22
CA ASP A 380 -1.94 -19.25 -23.61
C ASP A 380 -1.97 -17.76 -24.01
N PHE A 381 -2.96 -17.00 -23.52
CA PHE A 381 -3.00 -15.53 -23.64
C PHE A 381 -1.82 -14.85 -22.92
N LEU A 382 -1.49 -15.29 -21.70
CA LEU A 382 -0.35 -14.77 -20.93
C LEU A 382 0.99 -15.05 -21.63
N GLU A 383 1.15 -16.24 -22.23
CA GLU A 383 2.31 -16.60 -23.04
C GLU A 383 2.39 -15.73 -24.32
N LYS A 384 1.25 -15.45 -24.97
CA LYS A 384 1.18 -14.72 -26.24
C LYS A 384 1.30 -13.19 -26.12
N VAL A 385 0.75 -12.59 -25.08
CA VAL A 385 0.93 -11.15 -24.77
C VAL A 385 2.33 -10.86 -24.26
N ASP A 386 2.94 -11.82 -23.57
CA ASP A 386 4.28 -11.74 -22.99
C ASP A 386 4.51 -10.46 -22.14
N PRO A 387 3.72 -10.21 -21.07
CA PRO A 387 3.86 -9.00 -20.26
C PRO A 387 5.17 -8.97 -19.47
N ASP A 388 5.74 -7.77 -19.33
CA ASP A 388 6.97 -7.48 -18.57
C ASP A 388 6.69 -7.23 -17.10
N VAL A 389 5.52 -6.65 -16.80
CA VAL A 389 5.05 -6.36 -15.45
C VAL A 389 3.63 -6.91 -15.30
N ILE A 390 3.40 -7.69 -14.24
CA ILE A 390 2.06 -8.13 -13.83
C ILE A 390 1.66 -7.36 -12.58
N ILE A 391 0.51 -6.70 -12.65
CA ILE A 391 -0.07 -5.86 -11.59
C ILE A 391 -1.49 -6.31 -11.28
N GLY A 392 -2.02 -5.81 -10.17
CA GLY A 392 -3.35 -6.09 -9.67
C GLY A 392 -3.46 -5.64 -8.22
N TYR A 393 -4.46 -6.13 -7.49
CA TYR A 393 -4.68 -5.77 -6.09
C TYR A 393 -4.88 -7.01 -5.22
N ASN A 394 -3.91 -7.35 -4.37
CA ASN A 394 -3.84 -8.60 -3.58
C ASN A 394 -3.43 -9.87 -4.37
N ILE A 395 -3.04 -9.72 -5.66
CA ILE A 395 -2.68 -10.82 -6.57
C ILE A 395 -1.63 -11.80 -6.02
N ALA A 396 -0.73 -11.34 -5.16
CA ALA A 396 0.30 -12.20 -4.57
C ALA A 396 -0.27 -13.19 -3.54
N ASN A 397 -1.29 -12.77 -2.78
CA ASN A 397 -1.84 -13.54 -1.65
C ASN A 397 -3.12 -14.30 -2.00
N PHE A 398 -3.91 -13.81 -2.96
CA PHE A 398 -5.16 -14.42 -3.41
C PHE A 398 -5.04 -15.00 -4.83
N ASP A 399 -4.99 -14.15 -5.86
CA ASP A 399 -5.23 -14.55 -7.24
C ASP A 399 -4.22 -15.58 -7.77
N PHE A 400 -2.91 -15.34 -7.61
CA PHE A 400 -1.88 -16.29 -8.03
C PHE A 400 -1.99 -17.65 -7.31
N PRO A 401 -2.01 -17.75 -5.96
CA PRO A 401 -2.15 -19.05 -5.30
C PRO A 401 -3.51 -19.70 -5.61
N TYR A 402 -4.60 -18.95 -5.70
CA TYR A 402 -5.92 -19.50 -6.01
C TYR A 402 -5.95 -20.16 -7.39
N LEU A 403 -5.47 -19.48 -8.42
CA LEU A 403 -5.36 -20.04 -9.78
C LEU A 403 -4.44 -21.27 -9.83
N LEU A 404 -3.29 -21.25 -9.15
CA LEU A 404 -2.34 -22.38 -9.13
C LEU A 404 -2.88 -23.60 -8.37
N ASP A 405 -3.59 -23.39 -7.26
CA ASP A 405 -4.21 -24.48 -6.50
C ASP A 405 -5.45 -25.03 -7.22
N ARG A 406 -6.26 -24.17 -7.86
CA ARG A 406 -7.44 -24.57 -8.65
C ARG A 406 -7.04 -25.40 -9.87
N ALA A 407 -6.03 -24.95 -10.61
CA ALA A 407 -5.49 -25.70 -11.74
C ALA A 407 -4.88 -27.05 -11.32
N ARG A 408 -4.30 -27.15 -10.11
CA ARG A 408 -3.83 -28.43 -9.55
C ARG A 408 -4.99 -29.36 -9.23
N HIS A 409 -6.08 -28.86 -8.65
CA HIS A 409 -7.31 -29.61 -8.39
C HIS A 409 -7.93 -30.15 -9.69
N LEU A 410 -8.03 -29.30 -10.72
CA LEU A 410 -8.52 -29.65 -12.06
C LEU A 410 -7.51 -30.45 -12.91
N LYS A 411 -6.33 -30.80 -12.37
CA LYS A 411 -5.27 -31.56 -13.06
C LYS A 411 -4.76 -30.91 -14.36
N CYS A 412 -4.83 -29.59 -14.45
CA CYS A 412 -4.38 -28.79 -15.59
C CYS A 412 -2.84 -28.67 -15.62
N MET A 413 -2.14 -29.78 -15.91
CA MET A 413 -0.69 -29.92 -15.75
C MET A 413 0.17 -28.90 -16.53
N LYS A 414 -0.37 -28.27 -17.58
CA LYS A 414 0.31 -27.23 -18.39
C LYS A 414 0.04 -25.79 -17.92
N PHE A 415 -0.91 -25.59 -17.02
CA PHE A 415 -1.27 -24.26 -16.53
C PHE A 415 -0.17 -23.52 -15.73
N PRO A 416 0.61 -24.15 -14.81
CA PRO A 416 1.54 -23.40 -13.96
C PRO A 416 2.80 -22.88 -14.67
N TYR A 417 2.90 -22.98 -16.00
CA TYR A 417 4.03 -22.47 -16.78
C TYR A 417 3.81 -21.01 -17.19
N TRP A 418 3.83 -20.09 -16.22
CA TRP A 418 3.62 -18.65 -16.43
C TRP A 418 4.92 -17.85 -16.65
N THR A 419 6.06 -18.43 -16.26
CA THR A 419 7.38 -17.79 -16.40
C THR A 419 7.78 -17.64 -17.86
N ARG A 420 8.79 -16.81 -18.17
CA ARG A 420 9.38 -16.76 -19.52
C ARG A 420 10.22 -17.99 -19.88
N LEU A 421 10.39 -18.96 -18.96
CA LEU A 421 11.23 -20.16 -19.12
C LEU A 421 10.38 -21.42 -19.22
N LYS A 422 10.51 -22.14 -20.34
CA LYS A 422 9.64 -23.27 -20.74
C LYS A 422 9.62 -24.43 -19.73
N SER A 423 10.71 -24.62 -18.98
CA SER A 423 10.89 -25.72 -18.03
C SER A 423 10.51 -25.38 -16.59
N ILE A 424 10.28 -24.11 -16.24
CA ILE A 424 10.06 -23.69 -14.85
C ILE A 424 8.56 -23.48 -14.58
N GLN A 425 8.05 -24.25 -13.61
CA GLN A 425 6.71 -24.08 -13.05
C GLN A 425 6.68 -22.95 -12.02
N SER A 426 5.59 -22.18 -12.03
CA SER A 426 5.21 -21.20 -11.01
C SER A 426 4.59 -21.89 -9.80
N GLN A 427 5.11 -21.58 -8.62
CA GLN A 427 4.66 -22.11 -7.33
C GLN A 427 4.55 -20.97 -6.33
N ALA A 428 3.39 -20.83 -5.68
CA ALA A 428 3.24 -19.94 -4.54
C ALA A 428 3.94 -20.55 -3.31
N LYS A 429 4.84 -19.81 -2.69
CA LYS A 429 5.56 -20.21 -1.46
C LYS A 429 5.26 -19.24 -0.35
N GLU A 430 5.00 -19.75 0.86
CA GLU A 430 4.75 -18.90 2.01
C GLU A 430 6.04 -18.22 2.47
N THR A 431 5.95 -16.92 2.74
CA THR A 431 7.07 -16.10 3.23
C THR A 431 6.57 -15.19 4.33
N ASN A 432 7.44 -14.87 5.29
CA ASN A 432 7.17 -13.89 6.34
C ASN A 432 8.05 -12.65 6.12
N PHE A 433 7.45 -11.46 6.24
CA PHE A 433 8.16 -10.20 6.29
C PHE A 433 7.88 -9.48 7.62
N SER A 434 8.91 -9.38 8.46
CA SER A 434 8.84 -8.74 9.77
C SER A 434 9.79 -7.55 9.86
N SER A 435 9.28 -6.39 10.28
CA SER A 435 10.09 -5.20 10.57
C SER A 435 9.40 -4.25 11.55
N LYS A 436 10.18 -3.50 12.34
CA LYS A 436 9.66 -2.47 13.26
C LYS A 436 8.89 -1.33 12.54
N GLN A 437 9.07 -1.16 11.22
CA GLN A 437 8.42 -0.11 10.42
C GLN A 437 7.11 -0.57 9.75
N MET A 438 7.09 -1.77 9.14
CA MET A 438 5.93 -2.26 8.37
C MET A 438 5.02 -3.21 9.17
N GLY A 439 5.49 -3.68 10.33
CA GLY A 439 4.86 -4.72 11.14
C GLY A 439 5.39 -6.12 10.80
N ASN A 440 4.71 -7.13 11.33
CA ASN A 440 4.82 -8.52 10.88
C ASN A 440 3.69 -8.80 9.87
N ARG A 441 4.00 -9.42 8.74
CA ARG A 441 3.01 -9.89 7.75
C ARG A 441 3.49 -11.20 7.15
N ASP A 442 2.56 -12.12 7.01
CA ASP A 442 2.74 -13.30 6.16
C ASP A 442 2.30 -12.94 4.74
N THR A 443 2.98 -13.47 3.73
CA THR A 443 2.79 -13.10 2.33
C THR A 443 3.20 -14.26 1.43
N LYS A 444 2.41 -14.56 0.40
CA LYS A 444 2.74 -15.61 -0.58
C LYS A 444 3.59 -15.01 -1.70
N ALA A 445 4.70 -15.67 -2.01
CA ALA A 445 5.61 -15.29 -3.09
C ALA A 445 5.54 -16.35 -4.19
N THR A 446 4.99 -15.98 -5.34
CA THR A 446 4.94 -16.81 -6.55
C THR A 446 6.14 -16.49 -7.44
N ASN A 447 6.76 -17.47 -8.11
CA ASN A 447 7.81 -17.20 -9.10
C ASN A 447 7.23 -16.98 -10.51
N THR A 448 7.58 -15.85 -11.14
CA THR A 448 7.19 -15.47 -12.50
C THR A 448 8.42 -15.11 -13.34
N ASN A 449 9.47 -15.93 -13.24
CA ASN A 449 10.83 -15.67 -13.75
C ASN A 449 10.84 -14.97 -15.13
N GLY A 450 11.42 -13.77 -15.20
CA GLY A 450 11.45 -12.89 -16.36
C GLY A 450 10.30 -11.90 -16.46
N ARG A 451 9.40 -11.84 -15.46
CA ARG A 451 8.27 -10.90 -15.36
C ARG A 451 8.23 -10.30 -13.96
N LEU A 452 8.22 -8.97 -13.88
CA LEU A 452 8.09 -8.23 -12.61
C LEU A 452 6.69 -8.40 -12.02
N GLN A 453 6.59 -8.44 -10.70
CA GLN A 453 5.32 -8.39 -9.97
C GLN A 453 5.22 -7.07 -9.21
N LEU A 454 4.09 -6.37 -9.35
CA LEU A 454 3.81 -5.13 -8.63
C LEU A 454 2.35 -5.17 -8.14
N ASP A 455 2.14 -5.83 -7.00
CA ASP A 455 0.87 -5.84 -6.28
C ASP A 455 0.65 -4.46 -5.62
N LEU A 456 -0.38 -3.73 -6.08
CA LEU A 456 -0.67 -2.38 -5.59
C LEU A 456 -1.04 -2.38 -4.12
N LEU A 457 -1.63 -3.45 -3.57
CA LEU A 457 -1.95 -3.54 -2.15
C LEU A 457 -0.67 -3.49 -1.31
N GLN A 458 0.36 -4.25 -1.68
CA GLN A 458 1.63 -4.27 -0.95
C GLN A 458 2.34 -2.92 -1.00
N LEU A 459 2.35 -2.28 -2.18
CA LEU A 459 2.96 -0.95 -2.37
C LEU A 459 2.24 0.11 -1.52
N ILE A 460 0.91 0.17 -1.58
CA ILE A 460 0.13 1.15 -0.82
C ILE A 460 0.23 0.89 0.69
N GLN A 461 0.27 -0.37 1.14
CA GLN A 461 0.51 -0.73 2.55
C GLN A 461 1.95 -0.45 3.03
N ARG A 462 2.89 -0.16 2.12
CA ARG A 462 4.30 0.15 2.41
C ARG A 462 4.54 1.66 2.45
N ASP A 463 4.04 2.38 1.43
CA ASP A 463 4.32 3.79 1.23
C ASP A 463 3.22 4.72 1.81
N HIS A 464 2.01 4.21 2.09
CA HIS A 464 0.88 5.01 2.59
C HIS A 464 0.28 4.48 3.90
N GLN A 465 -0.01 5.39 4.83
CA GLN A 465 -0.59 5.08 6.15
C GLN A 465 -2.09 5.32 6.19
N LEU A 466 -2.86 4.49 5.49
CA LEU A 466 -4.33 4.62 5.35
C LEU A 466 -5.09 3.94 6.51
N ARG A 467 -6.36 4.31 6.68
CA ARG A 467 -7.26 3.77 7.73
C ARG A 467 -7.87 2.42 7.33
N SER A 468 -8.14 2.23 6.04
CA SER A 468 -8.51 0.97 5.39
C SER A 468 -7.59 0.79 4.17
N TYR A 469 -7.42 -0.45 3.73
CA TYR A 469 -6.64 -0.83 2.55
C TYR A 469 -7.48 -1.67 1.57
N THR A 470 -8.81 -1.52 1.57
CA THR A 470 -9.67 -2.02 0.50
C THR A 470 -9.43 -1.23 -0.79
N LEU A 471 -9.56 -1.87 -1.96
CA LEU A 471 -9.47 -1.20 -3.25
C LEU A 471 -10.45 0.00 -3.33
N ASN A 472 -11.66 -0.17 -2.77
CA ASN A 472 -12.66 0.90 -2.59
C ASN A 472 -12.11 2.13 -1.86
N SER A 473 -11.54 1.95 -0.66
CA SER A 473 -11.07 3.06 0.18
C SER A 473 -9.85 3.75 -0.44
N VAL A 474 -9.00 2.98 -1.12
CA VAL A 474 -7.85 3.47 -1.89
C VAL A 474 -8.29 4.29 -3.10
N CYS A 475 -9.23 3.81 -3.91
CA CYS A 475 -9.74 4.54 -5.07
C CYS A 475 -10.48 5.81 -4.65
N ALA A 476 -11.29 5.75 -3.58
CA ALA A 476 -11.97 6.92 -3.04
C ALA A 476 -10.98 7.97 -2.50
N HIS A 477 -9.85 7.55 -1.94
CA HIS A 477 -8.81 8.44 -1.42
C HIS A 477 -7.94 9.06 -2.54
N PHE A 478 -7.50 8.28 -3.53
CA PHE A 478 -6.55 8.74 -4.55
C PHE A 478 -7.20 9.14 -5.87
N LEU A 479 -8.14 8.35 -6.40
CA LEU A 479 -8.83 8.67 -7.65
C LEU A 479 -9.94 9.70 -7.42
N GLY A 480 -10.62 9.62 -6.27
CA GLY A 480 -11.85 10.37 -5.96
C GLY A 480 -13.13 9.59 -6.31
N GLU A 481 -12.99 8.35 -6.78
CA GLU A 481 -14.07 7.51 -7.31
C GLU A 481 -14.46 6.41 -6.32
N GLN A 482 -15.74 6.06 -6.30
CA GLN A 482 -16.26 4.88 -5.58
C GLN A 482 -16.68 3.79 -6.58
N LYS A 483 -16.72 2.55 -6.09
CA LYS A 483 -17.07 1.34 -6.83
C LYS A 483 -18.36 0.76 -6.23
N GLU A 484 -19.20 0.14 -7.05
CA GLU A 484 -20.24 -0.76 -6.54
C GLU A 484 -19.52 -2.01 -6.02
N ASP A 485 -19.60 -2.24 -4.71
CA ASP A 485 -18.90 -3.34 -4.04
C ASP A 485 -19.84 -4.55 -3.99
N VAL A 486 -19.73 -5.51 -4.93
CA VAL A 486 -20.66 -6.64 -5.00
C VAL A 486 -20.36 -7.63 -3.87
N HIS A 487 -21.38 -7.97 -3.07
CA HIS A 487 -21.21 -8.91 -1.97
C HIS A 487 -20.95 -10.34 -2.48
N HIS A 488 -19.98 -11.04 -1.90
CA HIS A 488 -19.53 -12.37 -2.39
C HIS A 488 -20.66 -13.41 -2.55
N THR A 489 -21.70 -13.37 -1.71
CA THR A 489 -22.87 -14.26 -1.84
C THR A 489 -23.71 -14.00 -3.09
N MET A 490 -23.67 -12.78 -3.64
CA MET A 490 -24.43 -12.38 -4.83
C MET A 490 -23.69 -12.70 -6.12
N ILE A 491 -22.37 -12.89 -6.08
CA ILE A 491 -21.54 -13.24 -7.26
C ILE A 491 -22.04 -14.57 -7.85
N THR A 492 -22.21 -15.57 -6.99
CA THR A 492 -22.77 -16.89 -7.35
C THR A 492 -24.22 -16.80 -7.85
N GLU A 493 -25.02 -15.84 -7.39
CA GLU A 493 -26.41 -15.65 -7.87
C GLU A 493 -26.47 -14.91 -9.22
N LEU A 494 -25.59 -13.92 -9.44
CA LEU A 494 -25.43 -13.23 -10.72
C LEU A 494 -24.88 -14.17 -11.81
N PHE A 495 -23.97 -15.07 -11.44
CA PHE A 495 -23.40 -16.06 -12.35
C PHE A 495 -24.42 -17.08 -12.86
N ASN A 496 -25.24 -17.63 -11.95
CA ASN A 496 -26.28 -18.61 -12.26
C ASN A 496 -27.56 -18.00 -12.87
N GLY A 497 -27.57 -16.69 -13.16
CA GLY A 497 -28.74 -15.97 -13.67
C GLY A 497 -28.89 -16.02 -15.19
N THR A 498 -28.33 -15.04 -15.88
CA THR A 498 -28.47 -14.81 -17.33
C THR A 498 -27.17 -14.29 -17.93
N PRO A 499 -26.99 -14.32 -19.27
CA PRO A 499 -25.86 -13.68 -19.93
C PRO A 499 -25.70 -12.18 -19.59
N GLU A 500 -26.79 -11.49 -19.25
CA GLU A 500 -26.76 -10.08 -18.87
C GLU A 500 -26.32 -9.85 -17.40
N SER A 501 -26.66 -10.75 -16.47
CA SER A 501 -26.12 -10.69 -15.11
C SER A 501 -24.65 -11.10 -15.06
N ARG A 502 -24.22 -12.04 -15.92
CA ARG A 502 -22.80 -12.33 -16.15
C ARG A 502 -22.05 -11.20 -16.84
N ARG A 503 -22.69 -10.44 -17.76
CA ARG A 503 -22.14 -9.19 -18.31
C ARG A 503 -21.96 -8.12 -17.24
N ARG A 504 -22.90 -7.96 -16.31
CA ARG A 504 -22.74 -7.04 -15.16
C ARG A 504 -21.54 -7.44 -14.29
N LEU A 505 -21.34 -8.73 -14.04
CA LEU A 505 -20.16 -9.23 -13.32
C LEU A 505 -18.87 -9.00 -14.12
N ALA A 506 -18.88 -9.24 -15.43
CA ALA A 506 -17.72 -9.02 -16.29
C ALA A 506 -17.31 -7.54 -16.38
N VAL A 507 -18.27 -6.61 -16.35
CA VAL A 507 -18.00 -5.16 -16.23
C VAL A 507 -17.45 -4.79 -14.85
N TYR A 508 -17.88 -5.48 -13.78
CA TYR A 508 -17.35 -5.30 -12.43
C TYR A 508 -15.89 -5.78 -12.31
N CYS A 509 -15.60 -7.02 -12.70
CA CYS A 509 -14.24 -7.58 -12.73
C CYS A 509 -13.32 -6.80 -13.68
N LEU A 510 -13.80 -6.34 -14.85
CA LEU A 510 -13.00 -5.47 -15.74
C LEU A 510 -12.72 -4.08 -15.12
N LYS A 511 -13.63 -3.55 -14.30
CA LYS A 511 -13.36 -2.32 -13.53
C LYS A 511 -12.31 -2.56 -12.46
N ASP A 512 -12.36 -3.69 -11.75
CA ASP A 512 -11.35 -4.05 -10.76
C ASP A 512 -9.99 -4.38 -11.38
N ALA A 513 -9.93 -5.01 -12.56
CA ALA A 513 -8.70 -5.14 -13.34
C ALA A 513 -8.14 -3.79 -13.80
N PHE A 514 -8.97 -2.76 -14.04
CA PHE A 514 -8.51 -1.45 -14.54
C PHE A 514 -8.11 -0.45 -13.43
N LEU A 515 -8.68 -0.55 -12.22
CA LEU A 515 -8.38 0.38 -11.12
C LEU A 515 -6.90 0.34 -10.66
N PRO A 516 -6.21 -0.82 -10.55
CA PRO A 516 -4.79 -0.91 -10.19
C PRO A 516 -3.87 -0.21 -11.19
N GLN A 517 -4.14 -0.32 -12.50
CA GLN A 517 -3.44 0.45 -13.54
C GLN A 517 -3.58 1.96 -13.27
N ARG A 518 -4.80 2.47 -13.11
CA ARG A 518 -5.05 3.90 -12.84
C ARG A 518 -4.43 4.39 -11.54
N LEU A 519 -4.34 3.53 -10.51
CA LEU A 519 -3.64 3.84 -9.26
C LEU A 519 -2.12 3.88 -9.46
N MET A 520 -1.54 2.91 -10.16
CA MET A 520 -0.12 2.86 -10.52
C MET A 520 0.30 4.11 -11.30
N ASP A 521 -0.52 4.53 -12.26
CA ASP A 521 -0.28 5.72 -13.08
C ASP A 521 -0.41 7.00 -12.25
N LYS A 522 -1.49 7.17 -11.46
CA LYS A 522 -1.70 8.39 -10.66
C LYS A 522 -0.69 8.55 -9.52
N LEU A 523 -0.17 7.46 -8.97
CA LEU A 523 0.90 7.45 -7.96
C LEU A 523 2.31 7.36 -8.58
N MET A 524 2.39 7.17 -9.90
CA MET A 524 3.62 6.99 -10.69
C MET A 524 4.57 5.94 -10.10
N CYS A 525 3.99 4.84 -9.59
CA CYS A 525 4.68 3.78 -8.84
C CYS A 525 5.88 3.21 -9.59
N LEU A 526 5.69 2.82 -10.85
CA LEU A 526 6.73 2.18 -11.67
C LEU A 526 7.93 3.12 -11.90
N VAL A 527 7.69 4.42 -12.06
CA VAL A 527 8.73 5.45 -12.20
C VAL A 527 9.50 5.62 -10.90
N ASN A 528 8.79 5.82 -9.79
CA ASN A 528 9.37 6.01 -8.46
C ASN A 528 10.23 4.80 -8.03
N TYR A 529 9.80 3.59 -8.36
CA TYR A 529 10.54 2.36 -8.08
C TYR A 529 11.69 2.12 -9.08
N THR A 530 11.54 2.49 -10.35
CA THR A 530 12.63 2.45 -11.33
C THR A 530 13.80 3.34 -10.91
N GLU A 531 13.53 4.60 -10.54
CA GLU A 531 14.57 5.51 -10.04
C GLU A 531 15.18 5.04 -8.72
N MET A 532 14.39 4.41 -7.83
CA MET A 532 14.90 3.77 -6.62
C MET A 532 15.85 2.59 -6.94
N ALA A 533 15.54 1.76 -7.95
CA ALA A 533 16.37 0.63 -8.38
C ALA A 533 17.69 1.09 -9.01
N ARG A 534 17.63 2.12 -9.87
CA ARG A 534 18.78 2.78 -10.51
C ARG A 534 19.70 3.42 -9.46
N VAL A 535 19.16 4.30 -8.61
CA VAL A 535 19.92 5.01 -7.56
C VAL A 535 20.55 4.07 -6.54
N THR A 536 19.88 2.99 -6.14
CA THR A 536 20.39 2.09 -5.09
C THR A 536 21.10 0.84 -5.62
N GLY A 537 21.13 0.63 -6.94
CA GLY A 537 21.89 -0.43 -7.59
C GLY A 537 21.42 -1.86 -7.27
N VAL A 538 20.12 -2.06 -6.99
CA VAL A 538 19.52 -3.37 -6.66
C VAL A 538 18.46 -3.79 -7.70
N PRO A 539 18.15 -5.09 -7.87
CA PRO A 539 17.04 -5.56 -8.71
C PRO A 539 15.69 -4.97 -8.31
N PHE A 540 14.79 -4.74 -9.27
CA PHE A 540 13.46 -4.16 -9.01
C PHE A 540 12.65 -4.96 -7.98
N ASN A 541 12.60 -6.29 -8.12
CA ASN A 541 11.87 -7.18 -7.22
C ASN A 541 12.37 -7.12 -5.76
N TYR A 542 13.61 -6.67 -5.49
CA TYR A 542 14.11 -6.47 -4.12
C TYR A 542 13.48 -5.24 -3.45
N LEU A 543 12.94 -4.27 -4.21
CA LEU A 543 12.31 -3.08 -3.65
C LEU A 543 11.01 -3.39 -2.91
N LEU A 544 10.29 -4.44 -3.32
CA LEU A 544 9.11 -4.97 -2.63
C LEU A 544 9.51 -6.05 -1.62
N ALA A 545 10.22 -7.10 -2.05
CA ALA A 545 10.51 -8.28 -1.24
C ALA A 545 11.60 -8.11 -0.16
N ARG A 546 12.24 -6.93 -0.05
CA ARG A 546 13.28 -6.64 0.97
C ARG A 546 13.11 -5.26 1.61
N GLY A 547 13.69 -5.12 2.80
CA GLY A 547 13.77 -3.85 3.55
C GLY A 547 14.90 -2.93 3.06
N GLN A 548 15.08 -1.78 3.70
CA GLN A 548 16.06 -0.77 3.26
C GLN A 548 17.54 -1.24 3.38
N GLN A 549 17.84 -2.23 4.23
CA GLN A 549 19.22 -2.72 4.47
C GLN A 549 19.94 -3.11 3.16
N VAL A 550 19.29 -3.86 2.26
CA VAL A 550 19.93 -4.37 1.03
C VAL A 550 20.32 -3.24 0.06
N LYS A 551 19.56 -2.14 0.05
CA LYS A 551 19.78 -0.98 -0.83
C LYS A 551 21.09 -0.28 -0.49
N PHE A 552 21.29 0.00 0.80
CA PHE A 552 22.53 0.62 1.28
C PHE A 552 23.71 -0.34 1.18
N ILE A 553 23.52 -1.64 1.46
CA ILE A 553 24.57 -2.64 1.29
C ILE A 553 25.07 -2.69 -0.17
N SER A 554 24.20 -2.59 -1.19
CA SER A 554 24.66 -2.49 -2.59
C SER A 554 25.55 -1.26 -2.83
N GLN A 555 25.12 -0.07 -2.38
CA GLN A 555 25.90 1.18 -2.49
C GLN A 555 27.25 1.08 -1.74
N LEU A 556 27.26 0.51 -0.53
CA LEU A 556 28.45 0.31 0.28
C LEU A 556 29.46 -0.62 -0.41
N PHE A 557 29.00 -1.73 -0.97
CA PHE A 557 29.87 -2.66 -1.71
C PHE A 557 30.43 -2.07 -3.01
N ARG A 558 29.64 -1.27 -3.75
CA ARG A 558 30.12 -0.55 -4.96
C ARG A 558 31.27 0.40 -4.61
N LYS A 559 31.08 1.25 -3.60
CA LYS A 559 32.11 2.21 -3.15
C LYS A 559 33.30 1.53 -2.47
N ALA A 560 33.09 0.39 -1.80
CA ALA A 560 34.19 -0.42 -1.26
C ALA A 560 35.06 -1.02 -2.37
N LEU A 561 34.46 -1.51 -3.47
CA LEU A 561 35.19 -2.06 -4.61
C LEU A 561 36.11 -1.02 -5.28
N GLU A 562 35.59 0.20 -5.49
CA GLU A 562 36.34 1.37 -6.00
C GLU A 562 37.61 1.65 -5.17
N GLN A 563 37.54 1.49 -3.85
CA GLN A 563 38.67 1.73 -2.92
C GLN A 563 39.44 0.47 -2.53
N HIS A 564 39.15 -0.68 -3.14
CA HIS A 564 39.77 -1.99 -2.84
C HIS A 564 39.62 -2.43 -1.37
N LEU A 565 38.51 -2.05 -0.75
CA LEU A 565 38.09 -2.45 0.59
C LEU A 565 37.32 -3.79 0.55
N VAL A 566 37.49 -4.60 1.59
CA VAL A 566 36.71 -5.85 1.80
C VAL A 566 35.89 -5.77 3.08
N ILE A 567 34.67 -6.33 3.05
CA ILE A 567 33.65 -6.10 4.07
C ILE A 567 33.49 -7.36 4.94
N PRO A 568 33.76 -7.30 6.26
CA PRO A 568 33.74 -8.48 7.12
C PRO A 568 32.34 -9.06 7.32
N ASN A 569 32.24 -10.39 7.37
CA ASN A 569 31.02 -11.12 7.71
C ASN A 569 30.87 -11.20 9.25
N LEU A 570 30.46 -10.09 9.88
CA LEU A 570 30.20 -10.06 11.32
C LEU A 570 28.96 -10.89 11.66
N ARG A 571 28.98 -11.62 12.78
CA ARG A 571 27.80 -12.33 13.31
C ARG A 571 26.83 -11.32 13.93
N SER A 572 25.54 -11.51 13.66
CA SER A 572 24.47 -10.61 14.12
C SER A 572 23.94 -11.06 15.49
N ASP A 573 24.71 -10.81 16.54
CA ASP A 573 24.26 -11.10 17.91
C ASP A 573 23.10 -10.16 18.29
N ALA A 574 21.93 -10.75 18.55
CA ALA A 574 20.68 -10.02 18.74
C ALA A 574 20.56 -9.43 20.16
N THR A 575 21.33 -8.38 20.44
CA THR A 575 21.21 -7.63 21.69
C THR A 575 19.98 -6.72 21.69
N ASP A 576 19.21 -6.79 22.79
CA ASP A 576 18.04 -5.92 23.05
C ASP A 576 18.43 -4.56 23.67
N GLU A 577 19.72 -4.36 23.95
CA GLU A 577 20.26 -3.10 24.47
C GLU A 577 20.04 -1.95 23.49
N GLN A 578 19.38 -0.89 23.96
CA GLN A 578 19.09 0.30 23.17
C GLN A 578 20.04 1.43 23.56
N TYR A 579 20.85 1.88 22.60
CA TYR A 579 21.71 3.04 22.76
C TYR A 579 20.91 4.34 22.90
N GLU A 580 21.52 5.36 23.50
CA GLU A 580 20.83 6.60 23.82
C GLU A 580 20.48 7.41 22.55
N GLY A 581 19.18 7.67 22.36
CA GLY A 581 18.63 8.38 21.21
C GLY A 581 18.75 9.91 21.29
N ALA A 582 17.89 10.61 20.55
CA ALA A 582 17.83 12.07 20.57
C ALA A 582 17.06 12.62 21.79
N THR A 583 17.62 13.66 22.42
CA THR A 583 16.93 14.47 23.43
C THR A 583 15.69 15.14 22.84
N VAL A 584 14.64 15.25 23.64
CA VAL A 584 13.46 16.08 23.34
C VAL A 584 13.31 17.09 24.48
N ILE A 585 13.59 18.35 24.19
CA ILE A 585 13.42 19.51 25.09
C ILE A 585 12.01 19.46 25.72
N GLU A 586 11.89 19.84 27.00
CA GLU A 586 10.58 19.97 27.64
C GLU A 586 9.80 21.14 27.03
N PRO A 587 8.62 20.90 26.42
CA PRO A 587 7.82 21.96 25.86
C PRO A 587 7.12 22.74 26.97
N THR A 588 7.28 24.06 27.01
CA THR A 588 6.29 24.90 27.70
C THR A 588 4.95 24.70 26.98
N ARG A 589 3.91 24.33 27.75
CA ARG A 589 2.59 23.97 27.20
C ARG A 589 1.70 25.19 27.22
N GLY A 590 0.91 25.39 26.17
CA GLY A 590 0.05 26.56 26.08
C GLY A 590 -0.54 26.78 24.70
N TYR A 591 -1.42 27.78 24.64
CA TYR A 591 -1.87 28.41 23.41
C TYR A 591 -1.08 29.70 23.19
N TYR A 592 -0.53 29.88 21.98
CA TYR A 592 0.33 30.98 21.59
C TYR A 592 -0.32 31.72 20.42
N ASP A 593 -0.85 32.91 20.70
CA ASP A 593 -1.35 33.84 19.68
C ASP A 593 -0.26 34.86 19.28
N VAL A 594 0.96 34.35 19.07
CA VAL A 594 2.12 35.10 18.57
C VAL A 594 2.85 34.25 17.52
N PRO A 595 3.55 34.86 16.54
CA PRO A 595 4.19 34.10 15.47
C PRO A 595 5.44 33.34 15.95
N ILE A 596 5.45 32.01 15.79
CA ILE A 596 6.55 31.13 16.20
C ILE A 596 7.24 30.54 14.96
N ALA A 597 8.43 31.02 14.61
CA ALA A 597 9.25 30.39 13.58
C ALA A 597 9.71 28.99 14.02
N THR A 598 9.80 28.07 13.06
CA THR A 598 10.45 26.76 13.24
C THR A 598 11.75 26.73 12.44
N LEU A 599 12.85 26.47 13.13
CA LEU A 599 14.16 26.21 12.52
C LEU A 599 14.45 24.71 12.62
N ASP A 600 14.88 24.06 11.54
CA ASP A 600 15.23 22.63 11.50
C ASP A 600 16.55 22.38 10.75
N PHE A 601 17.24 21.30 11.06
CA PHE A 601 18.54 20.97 10.48
C PHE A 601 18.41 20.21 9.16
N ALA A 602 19.00 20.75 8.11
CA ALA A 602 19.02 20.13 6.78
C ALA A 602 19.72 18.76 6.82
N SER A 603 18.93 17.68 6.86
CA SER A 603 19.40 16.29 6.94
C SER A 603 20.40 16.04 8.09
N LEU A 604 20.04 16.45 9.32
CA LEU A 604 20.85 16.38 10.55
C LEU A 604 21.84 15.21 10.66
N TYR A 605 21.37 13.95 10.72
CA TYR A 605 22.25 12.79 10.95
C TYR A 605 23.25 12.56 9.80
N PRO A 606 22.85 12.56 8.51
CA PRO A 606 23.79 12.64 7.40
C PRO A 606 24.84 13.76 7.52
N SER A 607 24.41 14.98 7.87
CA SER A 607 25.29 16.15 7.97
C SER A 607 26.30 16.03 9.13
N ILE A 608 25.91 15.42 10.26
CA ILE A 608 26.82 15.07 11.38
C ILE A 608 27.86 14.04 10.94
N ILE A 609 27.41 12.95 10.29
CA ILE A 609 28.30 11.88 9.80
C ILE A 609 29.35 12.46 8.85
N GLN A 610 28.95 13.38 7.96
CA GLN A 610 29.85 14.08 7.05
C GLN A 610 30.81 15.03 7.77
N ALA A 611 30.30 15.96 8.59
CA ALA A 611 31.09 16.99 9.26
C ALA A 611 32.16 16.42 10.21
N HIS A 612 31.85 15.31 10.89
CA HIS A 612 32.75 14.64 11.83
C HIS A 612 33.41 13.37 11.24
N ASN A 613 33.30 13.13 9.93
CA ASN A 613 33.97 12.05 9.21
C ASN A 613 33.71 10.62 9.79
N LEU A 614 32.50 10.38 10.30
CA LEU A 614 32.16 9.17 11.05
C LEU A 614 31.96 7.96 10.10
N CYS A 615 32.85 6.98 10.15
CA CYS A 615 32.80 5.82 9.24
C CYS A 615 33.46 4.58 9.84
N TYR A 616 33.03 3.40 9.38
CA TYR A 616 33.70 2.12 9.64
C TYR A 616 35.20 2.18 9.34
N THR A 617 35.60 2.86 8.26
CA THR A 617 37.00 2.99 7.81
C THR A 617 37.80 4.06 8.55
N THR A 618 37.17 4.84 9.43
CA THR A 618 37.81 5.95 10.17
C THR A 618 37.82 5.72 11.68
N LEU A 619 37.06 4.74 12.18
CA LEU A 619 37.02 4.33 13.58
C LEU A 619 38.41 3.89 14.09
N LEU A 620 38.80 4.38 15.26
CA LEU A 620 40.11 4.17 15.89
C LEU A 620 39.99 3.53 17.29
N ASN A 621 40.95 2.68 17.61
CA ASN A 621 41.18 2.15 18.96
C ASN A 621 42.42 2.81 19.59
N LYS A 622 42.55 2.82 20.93
CA LYS A 622 43.69 3.45 21.64
C LYS A 622 45.05 2.95 21.12
N THR A 623 45.19 1.63 21.01
CA THR A 623 46.38 0.96 20.46
C THR A 623 46.70 1.32 19.01
N ALA A 624 45.69 1.73 18.21
CA ALA A 624 45.91 2.20 16.84
C ALA A 624 46.39 3.66 16.80
N VAL A 625 45.88 4.52 17.69
CA VAL A 625 46.36 5.90 17.88
C VAL A 625 47.82 5.90 18.33
N GLU A 626 48.14 5.07 19.34
CA GLU A 626 49.50 4.88 19.88
C GLU A 626 50.46 4.34 18.81
N LYS A 627 50.09 3.24 18.11
CA LYS A 627 50.95 2.63 17.07
C LYS A 627 51.22 3.56 15.88
N LEU A 628 50.30 4.47 15.55
CA LEU A 628 50.40 5.39 14.41
C LEU A 628 50.84 6.81 14.79
N ASN A 629 51.11 7.08 16.08
CA ASN A 629 51.50 8.39 16.61
C ASN A 629 50.56 9.55 16.22
N LEU A 630 49.24 9.33 16.21
CA LEU A 630 48.26 10.31 15.73
C LEU A 630 48.03 11.45 16.73
N VAL A 631 48.04 12.70 16.26
CA VAL A 631 47.83 13.90 17.09
C VAL A 631 46.34 14.20 17.29
N LYS A 632 45.91 14.34 18.55
CA LYS A 632 44.53 14.68 18.91
C LYS A 632 44.18 16.10 18.43
N GLY A 633 43.07 16.23 17.71
CA GLY A 633 42.56 17.50 17.18
C GLY A 633 42.94 17.75 15.72
N GLU A 634 44.10 17.27 15.27
CA GLU A 634 44.51 17.32 13.86
C GLU A 634 44.22 16.02 13.10
N ASP A 635 44.67 14.90 13.64
CA ASP A 635 44.69 13.59 12.97
C ASP A 635 43.52 12.71 13.40
N TYR A 636 43.05 12.88 14.64
CA TYR A 636 41.84 12.24 15.14
C TYR A 636 41.04 13.12 16.09
N ILE A 637 39.73 12.89 16.10
CA ILE A 637 38.78 13.49 17.04
C ILE A 637 38.32 12.44 18.07
N VAL A 638 37.89 12.94 19.23
CA VAL A 638 37.14 12.16 20.23
C VAL A 638 35.70 12.70 20.22
N THR A 639 34.70 11.83 20.11
CA THR A 639 33.30 12.24 20.09
C THR A 639 32.77 12.46 21.51
N PRO A 640 31.61 13.11 21.70
CA PRO A 640 30.96 13.21 23.01
C PRO A 640 30.52 11.87 23.62
N ASN A 641 30.65 10.76 22.89
CA ASN A 641 30.43 9.39 23.40
C ASN A 641 31.75 8.70 23.83
N GLY A 642 32.90 9.34 23.61
CA GLY A 642 34.24 8.79 23.91
C GLY A 642 34.87 7.97 22.78
N ASP A 643 34.15 7.74 21.68
CA ASP A 643 34.68 7.06 20.48
C ASP A 643 35.74 7.92 19.78
N MET A 644 36.66 7.29 19.05
CA MET A 644 37.71 7.97 18.30
C MET A 644 37.59 7.74 16.79
N PHE A 645 37.75 8.81 16.00
CA PHE A 645 37.69 8.74 14.53
C PHE A 645 38.81 9.59 13.92
N CYS A 646 39.47 9.10 12.87
CA CYS A 646 40.47 9.89 12.14
C CYS A 646 39.82 11.01 11.32
N THR A 647 40.52 12.12 11.14
CA THR A 647 40.05 13.27 10.37
C THR A 647 40.19 13.05 8.87
N ALA A 648 39.50 13.88 8.08
CA ALA A 648 39.57 13.84 6.62
C ALA A 648 40.99 14.13 6.07
N LYS A 649 41.89 14.72 6.88
CA LYS A 649 43.33 14.88 6.62
C LYS A 649 44.04 13.54 6.34
N ILE A 650 43.64 12.49 7.07
CA ILE A 650 44.24 11.15 6.99
C ILE A 650 43.42 10.22 6.10
N ARG A 651 42.08 10.24 6.24
CA ARG A 651 41.19 9.45 5.40
C ARG A 651 39.79 10.06 5.34
N LYS A 652 39.28 10.34 4.15
CA LYS A 652 37.87 10.68 3.94
C LYS A 652 37.01 9.40 4.03
N GLY A 653 36.16 9.30 5.04
CA GLY A 653 35.37 8.09 5.32
C GLY A 653 34.41 7.70 4.20
N LEU A 654 34.26 6.39 3.96
CA LEU A 654 33.40 5.84 2.91
C LEU A 654 31.93 6.28 3.04
N LEU A 655 31.41 6.39 4.28
CA LEU A 655 30.05 6.88 4.54
C LEU A 655 29.88 8.36 4.16
N THR A 656 30.89 9.20 4.45
CA THR A 656 30.92 10.61 4.05
C THR A 656 30.82 10.76 2.54
N GLN A 657 31.57 9.94 1.78
CA GLN A 657 31.55 9.95 0.31
C GLN A 657 30.19 9.51 -0.25
N ILE A 658 29.63 8.40 0.24
CA ILE A 658 28.27 7.93 -0.13
C ILE A 658 27.22 9.03 0.13
N LEU A 659 27.29 9.70 1.28
CA LEU A 659 26.35 10.76 1.64
C LEU A 659 26.55 12.04 0.80
N GLU A 660 27.77 12.38 0.42
CA GLU A 660 28.04 13.50 -0.49
C GLU A 660 27.45 13.26 -1.89
N GLU A 661 27.63 12.06 -2.44
CA GLU A 661 27.04 11.66 -3.72
C GLU A 661 25.51 11.68 -3.66
N LEU A 662 24.91 11.07 -2.64
CA LEU A 662 23.45 11.01 -2.47
C LEU A 662 22.83 12.40 -2.27
N LEU A 663 23.40 13.24 -1.40
CA LEU A 663 22.88 14.59 -1.13
C LEU A 663 23.18 15.56 -2.28
N GLY A 664 24.32 15.41 -2.95
CA GLY A 664 24.67 16.16 -4.16
C GLY A 664 23.73 15.85 -5.33
N ALA A 665 23.48 14.56 -5.61
CA ALA A 665 22.48 14.13 -6.58
C ALA A 665 21.07 14.61 -6.21
N ARG A 666 20.71 14.58 -4.92
CA ARG A 666 19.40 15.08 -4.44
C ARG A 666 19.26 16.58 -4.64
N LYS A 667 20.34 17.35 -4.47
CA LYS A 667 20.36 18.80 -4.72
C LYS A 667 20.23 19.12 -6.21
N ARG A 668 20.85 18.33 -7.10
CA ARG A 668 20.66 18.41 -8.56
C ARG A 668 19.21 18.12 -8.95
N ALA A 669 18.67 16.96 -8.57
CA ALA A 669 17.28 16.58 -8.84
C ALA A 669 16.25 17.59 -8.30
N LYS A 670 16.47 18.18 -7.11
CA LYS A 670 15.62 19.27 -6.59
C LYS A 670 15.73 20.59 -7.38
N LYS A 671 16.89 20.91 -7.98
CA LYS A 671 17.08 22.10 -8.82
C LYS A 671 16.39 21.90 -10.17
N GLU A 672 16.58 20.74 -10.79
CA GLU A 672 15.91 20.35 -12.03
C GLU A 672 14.38 20.37 -11.85
N LEU A 673 13.87 19.75 -10.77
CA LEU A 673 12.44 19.71 -10.43
C LEU A 673 11.77 21.10 -10.31
N ALA A 674 12.54 22.13 -9.95
CA ALA A 674 12.05 23.50 -9.78
C ALA A 674 12.01 24.30 -11.10
N VAL A 675 12.76 23.88 -12.12
CA VAL A 675 12.85 24.54 -13.44
C VAL A 675 12.06 23.80 -14.51
N GLU A 676 11.95 22.48 -14.37
CA GLU A 676 11.18 21.63 -15.28
C GLU A 676 9.73 22.12 -15.40
N THR A 677 9.14 21.95 -16.58
CA THR A 677 7.73 22.25 -16.86
C THR A 677 6.93 20.97 -17.06
N ASP A 678 7.52 19.98 -17.74
CA ASP A 678 6.91 18.70 -18.10
C ASP A 678 6.46 17.89 -16.87
N ALA A 679 5.22 17.41 -16.90
CA ALA A 679 4.60 16.71 -15.77
C ALA A 679 5.23 15.33 -15.50
N PHE A 680 5.68 14.64 -16.56
CA PHE A 680 6.32 13.33 -16.44
C PHE A 680 7.71 13.46 -15.82
N LYS A 681 8.57 14.31 -16.38
CA LYS A 681 9.93 14.59 -15.87
C LYS A 681 9.90 15.13 -14.44
N LYS A 682 8.94 16.01 -14.10
CA LYS A 682 8.71 16.44 -12.70
C LYS A 682 8.52 15.25 -11.76
N ALA A 683 7.72 14.27 -12.15
CA ALA A 683 7.49 13.10 -11.31
C ALA A 683 8.72 12.18 -11.23
N VAL A 684 9.45 11.97 -12.33
CA VAL A 684 10.75 11.25 -12.33
C VAL A 684 11.71 11.92 -11.33
N LEU A 685 11.89 13.24 -11.43
CA LEU A 685 12.79 14.02 -10.57
C LEU A 685 12.33 14.05 -9.10
N ASN A 686 11.03 14.07 -8.84
CA ASN A 686 10.47 13.98 -7.49
C ASN A 686 10.67 12.57 -6.89
N GLY A 687 10.46 11.51 -7.67
CA GLY A 687 10.79 10.14 -7.29
C GLY A 687 12.27 9.98 -6.97
N ARG A 688 13.14 10.48 -7.85
CA ARG A 688 14.60 10.48 -7.67
C ARG A 688 15.03 11.20 -6.39
N GLN A 689 14.54 12.43 -6.12
CA GLN A 689 14.92 13.15 -4.88
C GLN A 689 14.38 12.47 -3.61
N LEU A 690 13.23 11.79 -3.67
CA LEU A 690 12.66 11.04 -2.56
C LEU A 690 13.45 9.74 -2.31
N ALA A 691 13.81 9.00 -3.35
CA ALA A 691 14.66 7.81 -3.27
C ALA A 691 16.03 8.13 -2.66
N LEU A 692 16.65 9.25 -3.10
CA LEU A 692 17.90 9.76 -2.55
C LEU A 692 17.75 10.19 -1.07
N LYS A 693 16.63 10.84 -0.69
CA LYS A 693 16.33 11.18 0.71
C LYS A 693 16.23 9.94 1.59
N ILE A 694 15.51 8.92 1.15
CA ILE A 694 15.30 7.67 1.89
C ILE A 694 16.63 6.91 2.02
N SER A 695 17.45 6.88 0.98
CA SER A 695 18.77 6.23 0.98
C SER A 695 19.73 6.92 1.95
N ALA A 696 19.85 8.25 1.89
CA ALA A 696 20.72 9.02 2.80
C ALA A 696 20.32 8.86 4.27
N ASN A 697 19.02 8.90 4.58
CA ASN A 697 18.52 8.66 5.94
C ASN A 697 18.71 7.20 6.41
N SER A 698 18.81 6.23 5.49
CA SER A 698 18.99 4.81 5.83
C SER A 698 20.42 4.46 6.25
N VAL A 699 21.42 5.30 5.93
CA VAL A 699 22.84 5.07 6.31
C VAL A 699 23.00 4.95 7.83
N TYR A 700 22.52 5.96 8.57
CA TYR A 700 22.48 5.96 10.04
C TYR A 700 21.64 4.79 10.60
N GLY A 701 20.52 4.48 9.94
CA GLY A 701 19.60 3.41 10.36
C GLY A 701 20.22 2.01 10.31
N ILE A 702 21.38 1.85 9.67
CA ILE A 702 22.09 0.56 9.53
C ILE A 702 23.28 0.46 10.49
N THR A 703 24.02 1.55 10.71
CA THR A 703 25.04 1.58 11.77
C THR A 703 24.43 1.31 13.15
N GLY A 704 23.21 1.80 13.40
CA GLY A 704 22.46 1.58 14.63
C GLY A 704 21.57 0.33 14.68
N ALA A 705 21.67 -0.61 13.72
CA ALA A 705 20.82 -1.81 13.70
C ALA A 705 21.60 -3.06 14.16
N THR A 706 21.46 -3.42 15.44
CA THR A 706 22.05 -4.65 16.03
C THR A 706 21.65 -5.91 15.23
N VAL A 707 20.36 -6.03 14.91
CA VAL A 707 19.84 -7.04 13.97
C VAL A 707 20.11 -6.59 12.53
N GLY A 708 21.34 -6.79 12.07
CA GLY A 708 21.80 -6.43 10.73
C GLY A 708 23.19 -7.01 10.39
N LYS A 709 23.59 -6.90 9.12
CA LYS A 709 24.88 -7.45 8.62
C LYS A 709 26.14 -6.69 9.04
N LEU A 710 26.02 -5.43 9.48
CA LEU A 710 27.19 -4.58 9.76
C LEU A 710 26.87 -3.49 10.83
N PRO A 711 26.46 -3.89 12.05
CA PRO A 711 26.25 -2.94 13.15
C PRO A 711 27.55 -2.21 13.51
N CYS A 712 27.44 -0.94 13.89
CA CYS A 712 28.51 -0.17 14.50
C CYS A 712 27.92 0.90 15.42
N LEU A 713 27.68 0.51 16.67
CA LEU A 713 27.03 1.36 17.68
C LEU A 713 27.83 2.63 17.97
N ALA A 714 29.17 2.59 17.90
CA ALA A 714 30.04 3.76 18.02
C ALA A 714 29.62 4.91 17.08
N ILE A 715 29.35 4.62 15.79
CA ILE A 715 28.89 5.63 14.83
C ILE A 715 27.48 6.12 15.18
N ALA A 716 26.58 5.21 15.57
CA ALA A 716 25.19 5.56 15.88
C ALA A 716 25.08 6.45 17.15
N SER A 717 25.71 6.03 18.25
CA SER A 717 25.76 6.75 19.53
C SER A 717 26.54 8.06 19.42
N SER A 718 27.65 8.10 18.68
CA SER A 718 28.35 9.35 18.38
C SER A 718 27.46 10.32 17.59
N THR A 719 26.70 9.83 16.61
CA THR A 719 25.79 10.66 15.82
C THR A 719 24.63 11.22 16.66
N THR A 720 24.04 10.41 17.56
CA THR A 720 22.98 10.92 18.46
C THR A 720 23.55 11.89 19.49
N SER A 721 24.73 11.62 20.07
CA SER A 721 25.35 12.47 21.08
C SER A 721 25.76 13.85 20.52
N TYR A 722 26.34 13.91 19.31
CA TYR A 722 26.50 15.18 18.60
C TYR A 722 25.16 15.87 18.33
N GLY A 723 24.13 15.13 17.91
CA GLY A 723 22.78 15.68 17.71
C GLY A 723 22.19 16.31 18.98
N ARG A 724 22.41 15.72 20.15
CA ARG A 724 22.01 16.30 21.46
C ARG A 724 22.77 17.60 21.75
N GLN A 725 24.10 17.59 21.60
CA GLN A 725 24.94 18.76 21.83
C GLN A 725 24.60 19.93 20.89
N MET A 726 24.33 19.64 19.61
CA MET A 726 23.93 20.64 18.63
C MET A 726 22.58 21.28 18.94
N ILE A 727 21.61 20.51 19.41
CA ILE A 727 20.28 21.02 19.78
C ILE A 727 20.39 21.98 20.98
N GLU A 728 21.13 21.61 22.03
CA GLU A 728 21.28 22.48 23.19
C GLU A 728 22.10 23.75 22.86
N LYS A 729 23.20 23.63 22.09
CA LYS A 729 23.95 24.81 21.60
C LYS A 729 23.10 25.74 20.73
N THR A 730 22.22 25.18 19.89
CA THR A 730 21.27 25.97 19.08
C THR A 730 20.29 26.73 19.96
N LYS A 731 19.73 26.06 20.97
CA LYS A 731 18.82 26.68 21.94
C LYS A 731 19.54 27.81 22.69
N GLU A 732 20.71 27.55 23.27
CA GLU A 732 21.50 28.55 23.99
C GLU A 732 21.78 29.79 23.14
N GLU A 733 22.26 29.65 21.91
CA GLU A 733 22.69 30.80 21.11
C GLU A 733 21.50 31.61 20.58
N VAL A 734 20.38 30.95 20.27
CA VAL A 734 19.11 31.63 19.99
C VAL A 734 18.61 32.36 21.24
N GLU A 735 18.65 31.75 22.43
CA GLU A 735 18.21 32.35 23.70
C GLU A 735 19.08 33.53 24.15
N LYS A 736 20.40 33.52 23.86
CA LYS A 736 21.31 34.66 24.11
C LYS A 736 21.03 35.84 23.17
N THR A 737 20.72 35.55 21.91
CA THR A 737 20.52 36.58 20.86
C THR A 737 19.09 37.15 20.88
N ILE A 738 18.10 36.32 21.23
CA ILE A 738 16.67 36.63 21.23
C ILE A 738 16.01 36.00 22.46
N GLN A 739 15.38 36.82 23.30
CA GLN A 739 14.99 36.41 24.64
C GLN A 739 13.88 35.32 24.66
N VAL A 740 14.30 34.08 24.95
CA VAL A 740 13.49 32.90 25.34
C VAL A 740 12.40 32.44 24.35
N MET A 741 12.65 31.29 23.73
CA MET A 741 11.65 30.39 23.12
C MET A 741 10.66 31.07 22.14
N VAL A 742 11.21 31.75 21.14
CA VAL A 742 10.51 32.18 19.91
C VAL A 742 9.27 33.05 20.14
N LYS A 743 9.33 33.94 21.14
CA LYS A 743 8.56 35.19 21.08
C LYS A 743 9.37 36.22 20.31
N PHE A 744 9.25 36.24 18.98
CA PHE A 744 9.56 37.47 18.27
C PHE A 744 8.58 38.53 18.77
N GLY A 745 9.09 39.60 19.38
CA GLY A 745 8.29 40.66 19.99
C GLY A 745 7.18 41.28 19.12
N PRO A 746 7.33 41.44 17.79
CA PRO A 746 6.24 41.93 16.96
C PRO A 746 5.18 40.86 16.67
N ASN A 747 3.91 41.26 16.72
CA ASN A 747 2.78 40.49 16.19
C ASN A 747 2.76 40.40 14.64
N ASP A 748 3.77 40.95 13.96
CA ASP A 748 3.89 40.90 12.50
C ASP A 748 4.53 39.58 12.04
N LEU A 749 3.78 38.85 11.23
CA LEU A 749 4.21 37.61 10.60
C LEU A 749 5.44 37.80 9.70
N LYS A 750 5.53 38.92 8.96
CA LYS A 750 6.65 39.17 8.04
C LYS A 750 7.95 39.32 8.83
N ARG A 751 7.98 40.17 9.85
CA ARG A 751 9.18 40.37 10.68
C ARG A 751 9.60 39.11 11.44
N ALA A 752 8.66 38.24 11.81
CA ALA A 752 8.97 36.93 12.40
C ALA A 752 9.58 35.93 11.41
N MET A 753 9.26 36.02 10.11
CA MET A 753 9.93 35.25 9.06
C MET A 753 11.37 35.75 8.84
N GLU A 754 11.53 37.07 8.63
CA GLU A 754 12.86 37.71 8.45
C GLU A 754 13.84 37.35 9.59
N LEU A 755 13.41 37.53 10.85
CA LEU A 755 14.24 37.21 12.01
C LEU A 755 14.50 35.71 12.18
N GLY A 756 13.63 34.85 11.63
CA GLY A 756 13.83 33.41 11.58
C GLY A 756 14.92 33.01 10.58
N GLU A 757 14.96 33.66 9.41
CA GLU A 757 16.02 33.47 8.41
C GLU A 757 17.37 34.01 8.89
N ASP A 758 17.39 35.23 9.47
CA ASP A 758 18.59 35.84 10.06
C ASP A 758 19.20 34.93 11.15
N ALA A 759 18.37 34.44 12.08
CA ALA A 759 18.81 33.54 13.16
C ALA A 759 19.33 32.20 12.62
N ALA A 760 18.66 31.61 11.63
CA ALA A 760 19.11 30.38 10.99
C ALA A 760 20.46 30.56 10.27
N ALA A 761 20.67 31.70 9.59
CA ALA A 761 21.92 32.03 8.92
C ALA A 761 23.07 32.28 9.92
N TYR A 762 22.82 33.05 10.98
CA TYR A 762 23.78 33.34 12.05
C TYR A 762 24.25 32.05 12.74
N VAL A 763 23.31 31.25 13.26
CA VAL A 763 23.64 29.99 13.94
C VAL A 763 24.35 29.00 13.01
N SER A 764 23.95 28.91 11.73
CA SER A 764 24.65 28.07 10.74
C SER A 764 26.09 28.51 10.48
N LYS A 765 26.40 29.80 10.61
CA LYS A 765 27.72 30.38 10.30
C LYS A 765 28.67 30.32 11.50
N GLU A 766 28.20 30.72 12.69
CA GLU A 766 29.06 30.87 13.87
C GLU A 766 29.12 29.61 14.74
N CYS A 767 28.06 28.78 14.77
CA CYS A 767 28.00 27.64 15.71
C CYS A 767 28.49 26.30 15.16
N PHE A 768 28.50 26.08 13.84
CA PHE A 768 28.59 24.73 13.25
C PHE A 768 29.55 24.61 12.06
N ILE A 769 30.02 23.39 11.83
CA ILE A 769 30.98 23.03 10.77
C ILE A 769 30.20 22.59 9.51
N LYS A 770 30.56 23.12 8.34
CA LYS A 770 30.00 22.70 7.04
C LYS A 770 30.18 21.18 6.85
N PRO A 771 29.18 20.43 6.37
CA PRO A 771 27.95 20.88 5.69
C PRO A 771 26.73 21.09 6.59
N ILE A 772 26.87 21.08 7.93
CA ILE A 772 25.74 21.33 8.85
C ILE A 772 25.15 22.71 8.55
N LYS A 773 23.83 22.75 8.36
CA LYS A 773 23.05 23.98 8.16
C LYS A 773 21.71 23.86 8.90
N LEU A 774 21.37 24.92 9.63
CA LEU A 774 20.04 25.18 10.16
C LEU A 774 19.24 25.97 9.10
N GLU A 775 18.01 25.57 8.81
CA GLU A 775 17.14 26.22 7.84
C GLU A 775 15.84 26.67 8.53
N PHE A 776 15.39 27.88 8.22
CA PHE A 776 14.02 28.31 8.51
C PHE A 776 13.04 27.47 7.66
N GLU A 777 12.05 26.83 8.30
CA GLU A 777 11.07 25.99 7.61
C GLU A 777 9.73 26.71 7.36
N LYS A 778 9.28 27.52 8.33
CA LYS A 778 7.91 28.07 8.44
C LYS A 778 7.74 28.94 9.69
N VAL A 779 6.63 29.65 9.77
CA VAL A 779 6.05 30.16 11.02
C VAL A 779 4.74 29.43 11.35
N TYR A 780 4.47 29.20 12.65
CA TYR A 780 3.15 28.87 13.16
C TYR A 780 2.48 30.12 13.76
N TYR A 781 1.25 30.42 13.34
CA TYR A 781 0.46 31.53 13.90
C TYR A 781 -1.05 31.34 13.67
N PRO A 782 -1.89 31.11 14.71
CA PRO A 782 -1.52 30.76 16.09
C PRO A 782 -0.99 29.32 16.22
N TYR A 783 -0.49 28.98 17.41
CA TYR A 783 0.11 27.68 17.73
C TYR A 783 -0.41 27.13 19.08
N LEU A 784 -0.72 25.83 19.13
CA LEU A 784 -1.22 25.12 20.30
C LEU A 784 -0.30 23.94 20.63
N LEU A 785 0.48 24.08 21.71
CA LEU A 785 1.46 23.09 22.15
C LEU A 785 0.92 22.32 23.36
N ILE A 786 0.40 21.13 23.10
CA ILE A 786 -0.29 20.29 24.09
C ILE A 786 0.71 19.47 24.92
N ASN A 787 1.68 18.82 24.27
CA ASN A 787 2.61 17.88 24.90
C ASN A 787 3.80 17.55 23.97
N LYS A 788 4.80 16.80 24.47
CA LYS A 788 5.88 16.27 23.61
C LYS A 788 5.30 15.51 22.41
N LYS A 789 5.73 15.92 21.21
CA LYS A 789 5.26 15.37 19.91
C LYS A 789 3.74 15.49 19.69
N ARG A 790 3.05 16.43 20.37
CA ARG A 790 1.61 16.70 20.26
C ARG A 790 1.33 18.21 20.18
N TYR A 791 1.06 18.70 18.98
CA TYR A 791 0.76 20.12 18.73
C TYR A 791 -0.06 20.33 17.45
N ALA A 792 -0.71 21.50 17.36
CA ALA A 792 -1.40 22.00 16.17
C ALA A 792 -1.06 23.48 15.93
N GLY A 793 -1.21 23.95 14.70
CA GLY A 793 -1.08 25.37 14.36
C GLY A 793 -1.34 25.62 12.87
N LEU A 794 -1.58 26.87 12.51
CA LEU A 794 -1.62 27.24 11.08
C LEU A 794 -0.18 27.36 10.57
N TYR A 795 0.11 26.68 9.46
CA TYR A 795 1.43 26.57 8.83
C TYR A 795 1.56 27.69 7.80
N TRP A 796 2.53 28.59 7.97
CA TRP A 796 2.79 29.71 7.06
C TRP A 796 4.19 29.62 6.47
N THR A 797 4.27 29.56 5.14
CA THR A 797 5.52 29.81 4.37
C THR A 797 5.55 31.19 3.70
N ASN A 798 4.38 31.77 3.40
CA ASN A 798 4.22 33.12 2.86
C ASN A 798 3.41 33.99 3.84
N THR A 799 3.48 35.31 3.69
CA THR A 799 2.77 36.28 4.54
C THR A 799 1.25 36.31 4.34
N ASP A 800 0.79 36.05 3.12
CA ASP A 800 -0.55 36.48 2.70
C ASP A 800 -1.65 35.48 3.06
N LYS A 801 -1.27 34.20 3.22
CA LYS A 801 -2.20 33.10 3.51
C LYS A 801 -1.48 31.89 4.11
N TYR A 802 -2.10 31.24 5.09
CA TYR A 802 -1.64 29.97 5.62
C TYR A 802 -1.80 28.84 4.58
N ASP A 803 -0.83 27.93 4.53
CA ASP A 803 -0.83 26.79 3.61
C ASP A 803 -1.84 25.71 4.05
N LYS A 804 -1.90 25.45 5.35
CA LYS A 804 -2.72 24.40 5.99
C LYS A 804 -2.74 24.55 7.50
N MET A 805 -3.70 23.89 8.15
CA MET A 805 -3.61 23.56 9.57
C MET A 805 -2.75 22.29 9.72
N ASP A 806 -1.59 22.39 10.37
CA ASP A 806 -0.77 21.22 10.68
C ASP A 806 -1.20 20.63 12.04
N SER A 807 -1.22 19.30 12.16
CA SER A 807 -1.48 18.62 13.43
C SER A 807 -0.58 17.38 13.57
N LYS A 808 0.30 17.40 14.57
CA LYS A 808 1.27 16.32 14.85
C LYS A 808 0.88 15.57 16.11
N GLY A 809 0.78 14.23 16.02
CA GLY A 809 0.52 13.34 17.16
C GLY A 809 -0.83 13.47 17.86
N ILE A 810 -1.64 14.46 17.47
CA ILE A 810 -3.03 14.66 17.90
C ILE A 810 -3.93 13.58 17.29
N GLU A 811 -5.04 13.33 17.96
CA GLU A 811 -6.01 12.28 17.66
C GLU A 811 -6.67 12.38 16.25
N THR A 812 -6.55 13.52 15.56
CA THR A 812 -6.94 13.72 14.15
C THR A 812 -6.17 12.82 13.19
N VAL A 813 -4.84 12.82 13.27
CA VAL A 813 -3.94 12.02 12.41
C VAL A 813 -3.77 10.58 12.89
N ARG A 814 -4.50 10.17 13.94
CA ARG A 814 -4.40 8.84 14.54
C ARG A 814 -5.46 7.88 14.03
N ARG A 815 -5.01 6.73 13.52
CA ARG A 815 -5.86 5.69 12.90
C ARG A 815 -6.57 4.76 13.90
N ASP A 816 -6.27 4.87 15.18
CA ASP A 816 -6.79 3.98 16.24
C ASP A 816 -8.02 4.51 16.99
N ASN A 817 -8.50 5.72 16.65
CA ASN A 817 -9.70 6.35 17.20
C ASN A 817 -10.92 6.16 16.27
N CYS A 818 -12.12 6.44 16.77
CA CYS A 818 -13.31 6.51 15.92
C CYS A 818 -13.34 7.80 15.06
N ARG A 819 -14.03 7.78 13.91
CA ARG A 819 -14.12 8.94 12.99
C ARG A 819 -14.74 10.17 13.69
N LEU A 820 -15.63 9.97 14.68
CA LEU A 820 -16.21 11.04 15.49
C LEU A 820 -15.14 11.90 16.17
N VAL A 821 -14.19 11.28 16.88
CA VAL A 821 -13.09 11.99 17.56
C VAL A 821 -12.24 12.79 16.57
N GLN A 822 -11.95 12.22 15.40
CA GLN A 822 -11.19 12.90 14.35
C GLN A 822 -11.92 14.16 13.87
N ASN A 823 -13.18 14.03 13.44
CA ASN A 823 -13.97 15.13 12.91
C ASN A 823 -14.26 16.22 13.95
N VAL A 824 -14.54 15.83 15.20
CA VAL A 824 -14.83 16.76 16.30
C VAL A 824 -13.60 17.61 16.61
N ILE A 825 -12.42 16.98 16.76
CA ILE A 825 -11.18 17.70 17.04
C ILE A 825 -10.76 18.56 15.86
N GLU A 826 -10.91 18.10 14.62
CA GLU A 826 -10.60 18.94 13.46
C GLU A 826 -11.51 20.18 13.40
N THR A 827 -12.80 20.03 13.72
CA THR A 827 -13.75 21.15 13.75
C THR A 827 -13.41 22.13 14.89
N ILE A 828 -13.09 21.63 16.08
CA ILE A 828 -12.64 22.45 17.22
C ILE A 828 -11.35 23.21 16.89
N LEU A 829 -10.35 22.53 16.32
CA LEU A 829 -9.09 23.16 15.93
C LEU A 829 -9.29 24.21 14.82
N ARG A 830 -10.19 23.98 13.86
CA ARG A 830 -10.58 25.01 12.87
C ARG A 830 -11.21 26.21 13.58
N LYS A 831 -12.19 26.00 14.47
CA LYS A 831 -12.84 27.11 15.21
C LYS A 831 -11.87 27.90 16.08
N ILE A 832 -10.94 27.23 16.76
CA ILE A 832 -9.97 27.89 17.65
C ILE A 832 -8.84 28.58 16.87
N LEU A 833 -8.27 27.93 15.83
CA LEU A 833 -7.08 28.43 15.13
C LEU A 833 -7.39 29.34 13.94
N ILE A 834 -8.54 29.14 13.26
CA ILE A 834 -8.96 29.93 12.08
C ILE A 834 -10.02 30.95 12.48
N ASP A 835 -11.18 30.50 12.98
CA ASP A 835 -12.30 31.39 13.31
C ASP A 835 -12.02 32.23 14.58
N ARG A 836 -11.03 31.82 15.39
CA ARG A 836 -10.69 32.36 16.73
C ARG A 836 -11.87 32.33 17.74
N ASP A 837 -12.86 31.49 17.46
CA ASP A 837 -14.11 31.35 18.22
C ASP A 837 -14.02 30.17 19.20
N VAL A 838 -13.59 30.47 20.43
CA VAL A 838 -13.55 29.51 21.54
C VAL A 838 -14.95 29.23 22.09
N GLN A 839 -15.95 30.09 21.86
CA GLN A 839 -17.30 29.91 22.42
C GLN A 839 -18.12 28.93 21.59
N GLY A 840 -18.26 29.16 20.28
CA GLY A 840 -18.88 28.20 19.37
C GLY A 840 -18.10 26.88 19.25
N ALA A 841 -16.82 26.85 19.63
CA ALA A 841 -16.09 25.59 19.82
C ALA A 841 -16.57 24.79 21.05
N GLN A 842 -16.86 25.47 22.18
CA GLN A 842 -17.44 24.84 23.37
C GLN A 842 -18.89 24.40 23.12
N ASP A 843 -19.69 25.21 22.44
CA ASP A 843 -21.11 24.92 22.22
C ASP A 843 -21.30 23.77 21.22
N TYR A 844 -20.52 23.73 20.13
CA TYR A 844 -20.42 22.57 19.24
C TYR A 844 -20.04 21.26 19.97
N VAL A 845 -19.21 21.34 21.01
CA VAL A 845 -18.87 20.19 21.86
C VAL A 845 -20.06 19.76 22.72
N LYS A 846 -20.80 20.70 23.34
CA LYS A 846 -22.01 20.38 24.12
C LYS A 846 -23.07 19.70 23.25
N ASP A 847 -23.32 20.25 22.06
CA ASP A 847 -24.27 19.71 21.08
C ASP A 847 -23.87 18.30 20.64
N THR A 848 -22.60 18.10 20.28
CA THR A 848 -22.08 16.79 19.87
C THR A 848 -22.18 15.74 21.00
N ILE A 849 -21.92 16.14 22.25
CA ILE A 849 -22.07 15.26 23.41
C ILE A 849 -23.55 14.93 23.65
N SER A 850 -24.46 15.89 23.48
CA SER A 850 -25.90 15.63 23.61
C SER A 850 -26.40 14.69 22.51
N ASP A 851 -25.97 14.88 21.27
CA ASP A 851 -26.30 14.00 20.14
C ASP A 851 -25.72 12.58 20.28
N LEU A 852 -24.56 12.43 20.92
CA LEU A 852 -24.00 11.13 21.30
C LEU A 852 -24.90 10.41 22.32
N LEU A 853 -25.26 11.11 23.40
CA LEU A 853 -26.06 10.55 24.50
C LEU A 853 -27.53 10.32 24.10
N GLN A 854 -28.05 11.09 23.15
CA GLN A 854 -29.37 10.90 22.53
C GLN A 854 -29.38 9.86 21.40
N ASN A 855 -28.25 9.20 21.11
CA ASN A 855 -28.10 8.17 20.06
C ASN A 855 -28.42 8.64 18.63
N LYS A 856 -28.30 9.95 18.36
CA LYS A 856 -28.51 10.54 17.02
C LYS A 856 -27.31 10.29 16.10
N ILE A 857 -26.10 10.31 16.66
CA ILE A 857 -24.85 10.11 15.92
C ILE A 857 -24.90 8.81 15.10
N ASP A 858 -24.45 8.89 13.85
CA ASP A 858 -24.38 7.74 12.96
C ASP A 858 -23.24 6.77 13.35
N MET A 859 -23.52 5.47 13.24
CA MET A 859 -22.59 4.41 13.66
C MET A 859 -21.28 4.42 12.85
N SER A 860 -21.27 4.87 11.58
CA SER A 860 -20.03 4.98 10.79
C SER A 860 -19.02 5.96 11.40
N LYS A 861 -19.49 6.92 12.21
CA LYS A 861 -18.64 7.82 13.00
C LYS A 861 -18.03 7.11 14.23
N LEU A 862 -18.69 6.09 14.76
CA LEU A 862 -18.31 5.37 15.98
C LEU A 862 -17.37 4.17 15.75
N VAL A 863 -17.29 3.64 14.52
CA VAL A 863 -16.37 2.53 14.18
C VAL A 863 -14.93 2.86 14.54
N ILE A 864 -14.26 1.94 15.25
CA ILE A 864 -12.83 1.93 15.57
C ILE A 864 -12.13 0.91 14.64
N THR A 865 -10.86 1.14 14.29
CA THR A 865 -10.07 0.18 13.48
C THR A 865 -8.71 -0.10 14.10
N LYS A 866 -8.31 -1.38 14.20
CA LYS A 866 -6.99 -1.80 14.71
C LYS A 866 -6.39 -2.92 13.87
N ALA A 867 -5.07 -2.89 13.67
CA ALA A 867 -4.36 -3.90 12.90
C ALA A 867 -4.08 -5.16 13.74
N LEU A 868 -4.40 -6.34 13.20
CA LEU A 868 -4.13 -7.64 13.81
C LEU A 868 -2.67 -8.03 13.52
N SER A 869 -1.73 -7.57 14.36
CA SER A 869 -0.28 -7.66 14.07
C SER A 869 0.42 -8.91 14.60
N LYS A 870 -0.29 -9.77 15.33
CA LYS A 870 0.14 -11.07 15.86
C LYS A 870 -1.07 -12.00 15.96
N SER A 871 -0.84 -13.31 15.95
CA SER A 871 -1.80 -14.29 16.48
C SER A 871 -1.93 -14.10 17.99
N ASP A 872 -0.80 -14.20 18.69
CA ASP A 872 -0.74 -14.30 20.14
C ASP A 872 -0.33 -12.97 20.77
N TYR A 873 -1.19 -12.47 21.67
CA TYR A 873 -0.93 -11.31 22.51
C TYR A 873 -0.96 -11.74 23.98
N THR A 874 0.06 -11.33 24.75
CA THR A 874 0.15 -11.59 26.20
C THR A 874 -1.01 -11.01 27.02
N ALA A 875 -1.76 -10.05 26.46
CA ALA A 875 -2.98 -9.50 27.05
C ALA A 875 -4.10 -9.43 26.00
N LYS A 876 -5.25 -10.06 26.28
CA LYS A 876 -6.43 -10.14 25.38
C LYS A 876 -6.82 -8.76 24.83
N GLN A 877 -6.92 -8.66 23.50
CA GLN A 877 -7.28 -7.43 22.79
C GLN A 877 -8.65 -7.56 22.12
N ALA A 878 -9.42 -6.47 22.13
CA ALA A 878 -10.77 -6.41 21.56
C ALA A 878 -10.87 -6.84 20.09
N HIS A 879 -9.91 -6.42 19.26
CA HIS A 879 -9.88 -6.78 17.84
C HIS A 879 -9.47 -8.22 17.58
N VAL A 880 -8.71 -8.85 18.49
CA VAL A 880 -8.30 -10.27 18.40
C VAL A 880 -9.47 -11.17 18.80
N GLU A 881 -10.08 -10.90 19.96
CA GLU A 881 -11.26 -11.64 20.44
C GLU A 881 -12.44 -11.52 19.46
N LEU A 882 -12.59 -10.38 18.78
CA LEU A 882 -13.57 -10.21 17.72
C LEU A 882 -13.19 -10.98 16.45
N ALA A 883 -11.94 -10.94 15.98
CA ALA A 883 -11.53 -11.69 14.79
C ALA A 883 -11.73 -13.21 14.98
N GLU A 884 -11.41 -13.75 16.17
CA GLU A 884 -11.76 -15.12 16.55
C GLU A 884 -13.28 -15.37 16.54
N ARG A 885 -14.07 -14.44 17.07
CA ARG A 885 -15.54 -14.58 17.14
C ARG A 885 -16.19 -14.51 15.77
N MET A 886 -15.67 -13.67 14.87
CA MET A 886 -16.04 -13.64 13.46
C MET A 886 -15.72 -14.99 12.83
N LYS A 887 -14.47 -15.48 12.96
CA LYS A 887 -14.04 -16.79 12.43
C LYS A 887 -14.86 -17.97 12.94
N LYS A 888 -15.46 -17.87 14.14
CA LYS A 888 -16.37 -18.88 14.72
C LYS A 888 -17.83 -18.75 14.26
N ARG A 889 -18.25 -17.61 13.67
CA ARG A 889 -19.58 -17.41 13.06
C ARG A 889 -19.57 -17.67 11.56
N ASP A 890 -18.57 -17.12 10.89
CA ASP A 890 -18.30 -17.18 9.46
C ASP A 890 -16.77 -17.15 9.31
N ALA A 891 -16.19 -18.30 8.97
CA ALA A 891 -14.75 -18.43 8.77
C ALA A 891 -14.25 -17.63 7.56
N GLY A 892 -15.15 -17.25 6.64
CA GLY A 892 -14.83 -16.61 5.37
C GLY A 892 -14.74 -15.09 5.39
N SER A 893 -15.56 -14.41 6.21
CA SER A 893 -15.42 -12.95 6.42
C SER A 893 -14.45 -12.57 7.55
N ALA A 894 -13.67 -13.54 8.05
CA ALA A 894 -12.74 -13.37 9.17
C ALA A 894 -11.44 -12.62 8.75
N PRO A 895 -11.03 -11.57 9.47
CA PRO A 895 -9.77 -10.87 9.20
C PRO A 895 -8.51 -11.73 9.39
N THR A 896 -7.48 -11.50 8.55
CA THR A 896 -6.20 -12.22 8.56
C THR A 896 -5.08 -11.44 9.26
N LEU A 897 -3.89 -12.06 9.44
CA LEU A 897 -2.76 -11.42 10.10
C LEU A 897 -2.19 -10.29 9.22
N GLY A 898 -2.24 -9.07 9.74
CA GLY A 898 -1.93 -7.83 9.03
C GLY A 898 -3.15 -6.94 8.78
N ASP A 899 -4.36 -7.51 8.75
CA ASP A 899 -5.60 -6.78 8.43
C ASP A 899 -6.04 -5.81 9.52
N ARG A 900 -6.87 -4.84 9.13
CA ARG A 900 -7.45 -3.84 10.04
C ARG A 900 -8.89 -4.19 10.40
N VAL A 901 -9.06 -4.90 11.51
CA VAL A 901 -10.37 -5.23 12.10
C VAL A 901 -11.14 -3.95 12.44
N ALA A 902 -12.36 -3.83 11.92
CA ALA A 902 -13.30 -2.77 12.24
C ALA A 902 -14.27 -3.24 13.33
N TYR A 903 -14.52 -2.41 14.35
CA TYR A 903 -15.42 -2.77 15.46
C TYR A 903 -16.07 -1.57 16.12
N VAL A 904 -17.17 -1.80 16.84
CA VAL A 904 -17.78 -0.85 17.78
C VAL A 904 -17.84 -1.47 19.19
N ILE A 905 -17.91 -0.63 20.23
CA ILE A 905 -18.15 -1.08 21.60
C ILE A 905 -19.65 -1.04 21.93
N VAL A 906 -20.18 -2.21 22.29
CA VAL A 906 -21.59 -2.41 22.67
C VAL A 906 -21.78 -2.42 24.19
N LYS A 907 -23.01 -2.16 24.63
CA LYS A 907 -23.41 -2.11 26.04
C LYS A 907 -23.55 -3.54 26.61
N GLY A 908 -22.43 -4.08 27.10
CA GLY A 908 -22.38 -5.33 27.86
C GLY A 908 -22.88 -5.22 29.31
N ALA A 909 -22.77 -6.32 30.05
CA ALA A 909 -23.07 -6.38 31.48
C ALA A 909 -22.12 -5.51 32.33
N GLY A 910 -22.54 -5.17 33.56
CA GLY A 910 -21.70 -4.42 34.51
C GLY A 910 -20.39 -5.16 34.79
N GLY A 911 -19.26 -4.48 34.61
CA GLY A 911 -17.92 -5.06 34.78
C GLY A 911 -17.37 -5.85 33.58
N ALA A 912 -18.15 -6.08 32.53
CA ALA A 912 -17.66 -6.78 31.32
C ALA A 912 -16.54 -5.99 30.63
N LYS A 913 -15.46 -6.69 30.26
CA LYS A 913 -14.21 -6.10 29.79
C LYS A 913 -14.32 -5.65 28.34
N ASN A 914 -13.49 -4.70 27.93
CA ASN A 914 -13.58 -4.06 26.62
C ASN A 914 -13.39 -5.02 25.42
N TYR A 915 -12.82 -6.22 25.61
CA TYR A 915 -12.70 -7.24 24.56
C TYR A 915 -13.91 -8.18 24.47
N GLU A 916 -14.66 -8.37 25.56
CA GLU A 916 -15.97 -9.03 25.53
C GLU A 916 -17.00 -8.12 24.83
N ARG A 917 -16.86 -6.80 24.98
CA ARG A 917 -17.80 -5.76 24.51
C ARG A 917 -17.53 -5.20 23.11
N SER A 918 -16.55 -5.69 22.37
CA SER A 918 -16.32 -5.32 20.96
C SER A 918 -17.09 -6.22 20.00
N GLU A 919 -17.75 -5.64 19.00
CA GLU A 919 -18.59 -6.37 18.04
C GLU A 919 -18.52 -5.76 16.63
N ASP A 920 -18.83 -6.55 15.58
CA ASP A 920 -18.82 -6.09 14.19
C ASP A 920 -19.97 -5.09 13.90
N PRO A 921 -19.73 -3.99 13.15
CA PRO A 921 -20.76 -2.96 12.92
C PRO A 921 -22.00 -3.45 12.15
N ILE A 922 -21.88 -4.40 11.22
CA ILE A 922 -23.02 -4.94 10.46
C ILE A 922 -23.87 -5.80 11.39
N PHE A 923 -23.23 -6.71 12.14
CA PHE A 923 -23.91 -7.53 13.14
C PHE A 923 -24.65 -6.68 14.20
N VAL A 924 -24.10 -5.51 14.57
CA VAL A 924 -24.74 -4.56 15.49
C VAL A 924 -26.00 -3.91 14.89
N LEU A 925 -26.00 -3.57 13.60
CA LEU A 925 -27.20 -3.02 12.93
C LEU A 925 -28.31 -4.07 12.78
N GLU A 926 -27.99 -5.24 12.24
CA GLU A 926 -28.96 -6.32 11.98
C GLU A 926 -29.67 -6.75 13.27
N ASN A 927 -28.91 -6.89 14.35
CA ASN A 927 -29.39 -7.39 15.64
C ASN A 927 -29.82 -6.26 16.62
N ASN A 928 -29.70 -4.99 16.19
CA ASN A 928 -30.01 -3.77 16.95
C ASN A 928 -29.36 -3.73 18.35
N ILE A 929 -28.07 -4.03 18.42
CA ILE A 929 -27.36 -4.13 19.71
C ILE A 929 -27.06 -2.71 20.23
N PRO A 930 -27.45 -2.36 21.47
CA PRO A 930 -27.23 -1.01 22.01
C PRO A 930 -25.73 -0.69 22.15
N ILE A 931 -25.34 0.48 21.66
CA ILE A 931 -23.97 1.01 21.72
C ILE A 931 -23.69 1.57 23.12
N ASP A 932 -22.47 1.41 23.63
CA ASP A 932 -22.07 2.04 24.89
C ASP A 932 -21.67 3.52 24.68
N THR A 933 -22.66 4.41 24.71
CA THR A 933 -22.45 5.86 24.54
C THR A 933 -21.56 6.47 25.63
N LYS A 934 -21.52 5.89 26.85
CA LYS A 934 -20.63 6.36 27.93
C LYS A 934 -19.18 6.04 27.62
N TYR A 935 -18.87 4.84 27.11
CA TYR A 935 -17.52 4.52 26.65
C TYR A 935 -17.00 5.52 25.59
N TYR A 936 -17.84 5.94 24.64
CA TYR A 936 -17.41 6.95 23.64
C TYR A 936 -17.24 8.35 24.25
N LEU A 937 -18.00 8.71 25.28
CA LEU A 937 -17.76 9.96 26.02
C LEU A 937 -16.45 9.87 26.82
N ASP A 938 -16.32 8.90 27.72
CA ASP A 938 -15.28 8.86 28.76
C ASP A 938 -13.92 8.37 28.24
N ASN A 939 -13.91 7.39 27.33
CA ASN A 939 -12.67 6.78 26.81
C ASN A 939 -12.20 7.39 25.49
N GLN A 940 -13.09 7.95 24.66
CA GLN A 940 -12.76 8.44 23.32
C GLN A 940 -12.77 9.98 23.21
N LEU A 941 -13.79 10.68 23.75
CA LEU A 941 -13.90 12.15 23.63
C LEU A 941 -13.28 12.93 24.79
N ALA A 942 -13.49 12.53 26.04
CA ALA A 942 -13.10 13.32 27.22
C ALA A 942 -11.59 13.64 27.26
N LYS A 943 -10.73 12.65 27.02
CA LYS A 943 -9.27 12.80 27.15
C LYS A 943 -8.65 13.66 26.04
N PRO A 944 -9.09 13.61 24.77
CA PRO A 944 -8.66 14.56 23.75
C PRO A 944 -9.28 15.97 23.91
N LEU A 945 -10.53 16.09 24.38
CA LEU A 945 -11.15 17.39 24.60
C LEU A 945 -10.43 18.18 25.72
N GLY A 946 -10.17 17.55 26.87
CA GLY A 946 -9.38 18.16 27.95
C GLY A 946 -8.04 18.68 27.43
N ARG A 947 -7.24 17.83 26.77
CA ARG A 947 -5.94 18.21 26.17
C ARG A 947 -5.94 19.46 25.28
N ILE A 948 -7.07 19.84 24.69
CA ILE A 948 -7.21 21.03 23.84
C ILE A 948 -7.76 22.22 24.61
N PHE A 949 -8.70 22.01 25.54
CA PHE A 949 -9.32 23.10 26.32
C PHE A 949 -8.59 23.43 27.63
N ASP A 950 -7.88 22.49 28.27
CA ASP A 950 -7.10 22.73 29.49
C ASP A 950 -6.08 23.89 29.32
N PRO A 951 -5.32 23.99 28.21
CA PRO A 951 -4.37 25.10 27.99
C PRO A 951 -5.01 26.45 27.60
N ILE A 952 -6.35 26.50 27.43
CA ILE A 952 -7.09 27.68 26.93
C ILE A 952 -8.08 28.21 27.98
N LEU A 953 -8.81 27.30 28.64
CA LEU A 953 -9.88 27.59 29.61
C LEU A 953 -9.52 27.20 31.05
N GLY A 954 -8.49 26.37 31.24
CA GLY A 954 -8.15 25.74 32.51
C GLY A 954 -9.03 24.52 32.83
N GLU A 955 -8.44 23.53 33.52
CA GLU A 955 -9.03 22.21 33.79
C GLU A 955 -10.46 22.27 34.37
N LYS A 956 -10.73 23.22 35.28
CA LYS A 956 -12.05 23.38 35.91
C LYS A 956 -13.16 23.74 34.90
N LYS A 957 -12.86 24.56 33.89
CA LYS A 957 -13.83 24.91 32.82
C LYS A 957 -13.91 23.83 31.76
N ALA A 958 -12.77 23.23 31.39
CA ALA A 958 -12.74 22.10 30.46
C ALA A 958 -13.57 20.91 30.98
N GLY A 959 -13.50 20.61 32.28
CA GLY A 959 -14.32 19.57 32.92
C GLY A 959 -15.83 19.83 32.84
N GLN A 960 -16.28 21.09 32.89
CA GLN A 960 -17.70 21.47 32.77
C GLN A 960 -18.27 21.20 31.36
N LEU A 961 -17.43 21.08 30.33
CA LEU A 961 -17.88 20.67 28.99
C LEU A 961 -18.34 19.19 28.95
N LEU A 962 -17.86 18.37 29.90
CA LEU A 962 -18.20 16.94 30.02
C LEU A 962 -19.33 16.68 31.03
N THR A 963 -19.71 17.66 31.85
CA THR A 963 -20.73 17.53 32.91
C THR A 963 -21.64 18.75 32.94
N GLY A 964 -22.88 18.62 32.46
CA GLY A 964 -23.82 19.73 32.38
C GLY A 964 -25.24 19.29 32.03
N GLU A 965 -26.11 20.23 31.69
CA GLU A 965 -27.51 19.93 31.37
C GLU A 965 -27.64 19.14 30.07
N HIS A 966 -26.77 19.42 29.10
CA HIS A 966 -26.63 18.72 27.83
C HIS A 966 -26.34 17.21 27.97
N THR A 967 -25.78 16.78 29.12
CA THR A 967 -25.52 15.35 29.40
C THR A 967 -26.61 14.64 30.19
N ARG A 968 -27.65 15.34 30.66
CA ARG A 968 -28.75 14.72 31.44
C ARG A 968 -29.74 13.93 30.58
N SER A 969 -29.84 14.23 29.28
CA SER A 969 -30.71 13.52 28.34
C SER A 969 -30.00 12.31 27.71
N ILE A 970 -30.36 11.10 28.14
CA ILE A 970 -29.78 9.84 27.63
C ILE A 970 -30.89 9.01 26.96
N SER A 971 -30.67 8.64 25.70
CA SER A 971 -31.51 7.70 24.96
C SER A 971 -30.81 6.35 24.85
N VAL A 972 -31.56 5.25 25.00
CA VAL A 972 -31.02 3.88 24.90
C VAL A 972 -31.95 3.06 24.01
N ALA A 973 -31.42 2.56 22.90
CA ALA A 973 -32.15 1.63 22.04
C ALA A 973 -32.44 0.30 22.78
N ALA A 974 -33.66 -0.22 22.64
CA ALA A 974 -34.03 -1.53 23.14
C ALA A 974 -33.54 -2.62 22.17
N PRO A 975 -32.76 -3.62 22.62
CA PRO A 975 -32.28 -4.69 21.73
C PRO A 975 -33.43 -5.58 21.24
N THR A 976 -33.42 -5.91 19.95
CA THR A 976 -34.38 -6.87 19.35
C THR A 976 -34.09 -8.33 19.72
N LEU A 977 -32.89 -8.63 20.23
CA LEU A 977 -32.47 -9.97 20.60
C LEU A 977 -32.00 -10.04 22.07
N GLY A 978 -32.54 -11.03 22.78
CA GLY A 978 -32.24 -11.35 24.16
C GLY A 978 -33.30 -12.28 24.72
N GLY A 979 -32.91 -13.21 25.61
CA GLY A 979 -33.83 -14.21 26.17
C GLY A 979 -35.06 -13.60 26.84
N LEU A 980 -34.87 -12.56 27.65
CA LEU A 980 -35.96 -11.81 28.28
C LEU A 980 -36.78 -10.97 27.29
N MET A 981 -36.13 -10.37 26.28
CA MET A 981 -36.78 -9.39 25.38
C MET A 981 -37.87 -10.03 24.52
N LYS A 982 -37.78 -11.33 24.22
CA LYS A 982 -38.85 -12.09 23.54
C LYS A 982 -40.16 -12.17 24.33
N PHE A 983 -40.13 -11.94 25.65
CA PHE A 983 -41.31 -11.97 26.53
C PHE A 983 -41.77 -10.56 26.96
N ALA A 984 -41.11 -9.48 26.49
CA ALA A 984 -41.41 -8.12 26.89
C ALA A 984 -42.65 -7.56 26.16
N LYS A 985 -43.78 -7.42 26.85
CA LYS A 985 -44.99 -6.77 26.30
C LYS A 985 -44.77 -5.26 26.20
N LYS A 986 -44.81 -4.72 24.98
CA LYS A 986 -44.59 -3.28 24.71
C LYS A 986 -45.83 -2.44 25.04
N THR A 987 -45.91 -1.92 26.26
CA THR A 987 -46.95 -0.96 26.67
C THR A 987 -46.78 0.37 25.92
N GLN A 988 -47.83 0.87 25.28
CA GLN A 988 -47.80 2.17 24.61
C GLN A 988 -47.85 3.32 25.61
N THR A 989 -47.33 4.48 25.23
CA THR A 989 -47.32 5.70 26.07
C THR A 989 -47.80 6.91 25.28
N CYS A 990 -48.48 7.84 25.98
CA CYS A 990 -48.92 9.12 25.43
C CYS A 990 -47.72 9.90 24.90
N MET A 991 -47.77 10.36 23.65
CA MET A 991 -46.65 11.04 23.02
C MET A 991 -46.30 12.37 23.70
N GLY A 992 -47.31 13.08 24.23
CA GLY A 992 -47.17 14.34 24.97
C GLY A 992 -46.61 14.19 26.39
N CYS A 993 -47.25 13.39 27.25
CA CYS A 993 -46.91 13.32 28.69
C CYS A 993 -46.28 11.99 29.16
N LYS A 994 -46.03 11.03 28.25
CA LYS A 994 -45.47 9.70 28.53
C LYS A 994 -46.24 8.80 29.51
N LYS A 995 -47.42 9.20 29.99
CA LYS A 995 -48.38 8.33 30.71
C LYS A 995 -48.61 7.03 29.91
N PRO A 996 -48.51 5.84 30.53
CA PRO A 996 -48.91 4.57 29.91
C PRO A 996 -50.38 4.59 29.47
N LEU A 997 -50.65 4.10 28.25
CA LEU A 997 -51.98 3.98 27.67
C LEU A 997 -52.50 2.57 27.97
N VAL A 998 -53.44 2.47 28.91
CA VAL A 998 -53.91 1.19 29.48
C VAL A 998 -55.44 1.03 29.49
N GLY A 999 -56.19 2.09 29.20
CA GLY A 999 -57.63 1.98 28.91
C GLY A 999 -57.85 1.44 27.49
N ALA A 1000 -58.91 0.66 27.27
CA ALA A 1000 -59.16 0.00 25.98
C ALA A 1000 -59.13 0.97 24.79
N ASP A 1001 -59.81 2.12 24.94
CA ASP A 1001 -59.94 3.14 23.90
C ASP A 1001 -58.65 4.00 23.74
N GLU A 1002 -57.82 4.09 24.78
CA GLU A 1002 -56.53 4.81 24.73
C GLU A 1002 -55.39 3.91 24.21
N MET A 1003 -55.52 2.56 24.26
CA MET A 1003 -54.40 1.62 24.10
C MET A 1003 -53.75 1.64 22.70
N ALA A 1004 -54.50 1.98 21.65
CA ALA A 1004 -54.01 2.08 20.27
C ALA A 1004 -53.53 3.49 19.89
N GLY A 1005 -54.07 4.53 20.54
CA GLY A 1005 -53.89 5.94 20.17
C GLY A 1005 -52.48 6.50 20.40
N ALA A 1006 -52.25 7.75 20.01
CA ALA A 1006 -51.01 8.48 20.23
C ALA A 1006 -51.06 9.34 21.52
N VAL A 1007 -52.23 9.85 21.91
CA VAL A 1007 -52.40 10.72 23.09
C VAL A 1007 -53.33 10.11 24.13
N CYS A 1008 -53.14 10.48 25.40
CA CYS A 1008 -54.20 10.31 26.40
C CYS A 1008 -55.17 11.49 26.36
N SER A 1009 -56.37 11.24 26.87
CA SER A 1009 -57.37 12.22 27.36
C SER A 1009 -56.81 13.60 27.70
N ASN A 1010 -55.90 13.71 28.69
CA ASN A 1010 -55.35 15.00 29.15
C ASN A 1010 -54.48 15.74 28.12
N CYS A 1011 -53.96 15.07 27.08
CA CYS A 1011 -53.13 15.66 26.04
C CYS A 1011 -53.89 15.90 24.71
N ARG A 1012 -55.15 15.48 24.61
CA ARG A 1012 -56.01 15.61 23.42
C ARG A 1012 -56.16 17.05 22.89
N PRO A 1013 -56.16 18.12 23.72
CA PRO A 1013 -56.12 19.49 23.20
C PRO A 1013 -54.85 19.86 22.42
N ARG A 1014 -53.76 19.09 22.56
CA ARG A 1014 -52.47 19.30 21.88
C ARG A 1014 -52.25 18.33 20.71
N THR A 1015 -53.24 17.54 20.30
CA THR A 1015 -53.08 16.56 19.21
C THR A 1015 -52.57 17.20 17.91
N GLY A 1016 -53.10 18.36 17.50
CA GLY A 1016 -52.63 19.06 16.29
C GLY A 1016 -51.16 19.48 16.34
N GLU A 1017 -50.68 19.95 17.50
CA GLU A 1017 -49.26 20.29 17.72
C GLU A 1017 -48.37 19.04 17.62
N LEU A 1018 -48.77 17.96 18.31
CA LEU A 1018 -48.03 16.70 18.36
C LEU A 1018 -48.02 15.97 17.00
N TYR A 1019 -49.13 16.02 16.28
CA TYR A 1019 -49.25 15.49 14.91
C TYR A 1019 -48.37 16.28 13.95
N THR A 1020 -48.46 17.61 13.93
CA THR A 1020 -47.60 18.46 13.08
C THR A 1020 -46.11 18.19 13.35
N LYS A 1021 -45.72 18.09 14.63
CA LYS A 1021 -44.34 17.82 15.03
C LYS A 1021 -43.83 16.43 14.61
N THR A 1022 -44.69 15.42 14.60
CA THR A 1022 -44.33 14.07 14.14
C THR A 1022 -44.35 13.96 12.62
N LEU A 1023 -45.28 14.63 11.94
CA LEU A 1023 -45.33 14.75 10.48
C LEU A 1023 -44.06 15.43 9.93
N THR A 1024 -43.61 16.54 10.52
CA THR A 1024 -42.34 17.18 10.13
C THR A 1024 -41.16 16.24 10.30
N LYS A 1025 -41.07 15.52 11.44
CA LYS A 1025 -40.04 14.50 11.68
C LYS A 1025 -40.05 13.40 10.61
N VAL A 1026 -41.24 12.90 10.22
CA VAL A 1026 -41.37 11.89 9.16
C VAL A 1026 -40.89 12.45 7.82
N SER A 1027 -41.33 13.66 7.45
CA SER A 1027 -40.94 14.30 6.19
C SER A 1027 -39.42 14.54 6.09
N GLU A 1028 -38.76 14.99 7.16
CA GLU A 1028 -37.29 15.12 7.22
C GLU A 1028 -36.57 13.78 6.99
N LEU A 1029 -37.08 12.70 7.58
CA LEU A 1029 -36.53 11.35 7.44
C LEU A 1029 -36.79 10.77 6.04
N GLU A 1030 -37.96 10.99 5.46
CA GLU A 1030 -38.28 10.60 4.06
C GLU A 1030 -37.38 11.31 3.04
N VAL A 1031 -37.16 12.62 3.21
CA VAL A 1031 -36.24 13.40 2.37
C VAL A 1031 -34.80 12.88 2.52
N SER A 1032 -34.38 12.50 3.74
CA SER A 1032 -33.08 11.89 4.00
C SER A 1032 -32.95 10.53 3.32
N PHE A 1033 -33.93 9.64 3.49
CA PHE A 1033 -34.01 8.32 2.87
C PHE A 1033 -33.94 8.42 1.33
N GLY A 1034 -34.81 9.23 0.71
CA GLY A 1034 -34.86 9.42 -0.74
C GLY A 1034 -33.53 9.94 -1.30
N ARG A 1035 -32.89 10.92 -0.63
CA ARG A 1035 -31.57 11.43 -1.02
C ARG A 1035 -30.48 10.35 -0.95
N LEU A 1036 -30.43 9.58 0.13
CA LEU A 1036 -29.41 8.54 0.33
C LEU A 1036 -29.54 7.38 -0.67
N TRP A 1037 -30.76 6.88 -0.91
CA TRP A 1037 -30.99 5.78 -1.84
C TRP A 1037 -30.83 6.19 -3.31
N THR A 1038 -31.31 7.38 -3.70
CA THR A 1038 -31.05 7.93 -5.05
C THR A 1038 -29.55 8.15 -5.28
N GLN A 1039 -28.79 8.57 -4.25
CA GLN A 1039 -27.34 8.71 -4.38
C GLN A 1039 -26.62 7.37 -4.55
N CYS A 1040 -27.14 6.28 -3.98
CA CYS A 1040 -26.64 4.94 -4.28
C CYS A 1040 -26.88 4.53 -5.74
N GLN A 1041 -28.07 4.78 -6.31
CA GLN A 1041 -28.35 4.52 -7.73
C GLN A 1041 -27.38 5.30 -8.64
N ARG A 1042 -27.14 6.59 -8.36
CA ARG A 1042 -26.14 7.39 -9.10
C ARG A 1042 -24.71 6.86 -8.99
N CYS A 1043 -24.34 6.30 -7.84
CA CYS A 1043 -23.03 5.69 -7.61
C CYS A 1043 -22.88 4.33 -8.33
N GLN A 1044 -23.99 3.63 -8.52
CA GLN A 1044 -24.10 2.38 -9.28
C GLN A 1044 -24.14 2.62 -10.80
N GLY A 1045 -24.62 3.78 -11.25
CA GLY A 1045 -24.92 4.11 -12.65
C GLY A 1045 -26.37 3.74 -13.01
N SER A 1046 -26.78 2.50 -12.77
CA SER A 1046 -28.13 2.05 -13.07
C SER A 1046 -29.21 2.66 -12.16
N MET A 1047 -30.28 3.17 -12.78
CA MET A 1047 -31.53 3.55 -12.10
C MET A 1047 -32.59 2.44 -12.10
N HIS A 1048 -32.39 1.37 -12.88
CA HIS A 1048 -33.38 0.31 -13.12
C HIS A 1048 -33.03 -1.03 -12.45
N CYS A 1049 -31.80 -1.17 -11.97
CA CYS A 1049 -31.35 -2.35 -11.22
C CYS A 1049 -31.44 -2.13 -9.71
N GLU A 1050 -31.47 -3.21 -8.94
CA GLU A 1050 -31.30 -3.14 -7.49
C GLU A 1050 -29.85 -2.78 -7.12
N VAL A 1051 -29.70 -1.96 -6.07
CA VAL A 1051 -28.43 -1.47 -5.54
C VAL A 1051 -27.74 -2.56 -4.71
N ILE A 1052 -26.77 -3.28 -5.29
CA ILE A 1052 -26.10 -4.41 -4.65
C ILE A 1052 -24.68 -3.98 -4.26
N CYS A 1053 -24.57 -3.23 -3.16
CA CYS A 1053 -23.32 -2.66 -2.68
C CYS A 1053 -23.09 -2.95 -1.19
N SER A 1054 -21.99 -3.63 -0.85
CA SER A 1054 -21.54 -4.00 0.51
C SER A 1054 -20.44 -3.10 1.10
N SER A 1055 -20.12 -1.97 0.45
CA SER A 1055 -18.90 -1.18 0.72
C SER A 1055 -18.83 -0.60 2.14
N LYS A 1056 -18.24 -1.37 3.07
CA LYS A 1056 -18.12 -1.05 4.51
C LYS A 1056 -17.37 0.26 4.80
N ASP A 1057 -16.54 0.72 3.87
CA ASP A 1057 -15.78 1.97 3.98
C ASP A 1057 -16.61 3.23 3.62
N CYS A 1058 -17.66 3.08 2.80
CA CYS A 1058 -18.51 4.16 2.31
C CYS A 1058 -19.39 4.72 3.44
N PRO A 1059 -19.44 6.04 3.68
CA PRO A 1059 -20.28 6.62 4.74
C PRO A 1059 -21.78 6.39 4.50
N ILE A 1060 -22.22 6.33 3.23
CA ILE A 1060 -23.63 6.14 2.86
C ILE A 1060 -24.11 4.72 3.21
N PHE A 1061 -23.23 3.72 3.21
CA PHE A 1061 -23.59 2.30 3.39
C PHE A 1061 -24.35 2.04 4.70
N TYR A 1062 -23.86 2.55 5.83
CA TYR A 1062 -24.53 2.44 7.11
C TYR A 1062 -25.69 3.45 7.24
N MET A 1063 -25.51 4.69 6.76
CA MET A 1063 -26.50 5.75 6.85
C MET A 1063 -27.82 5.42 6.13
N ARG A 1064 -27.78 4.80 4.94
CA ARG A 1064 -29.01 4.43 4.18
C ARG A 1064 -29.83 3.36 4.88
N MET A 1065 -29.17 2.45 5.62
CA MET A 1065 -29.81 1.37 6.38
C MET A 1065 -30.44 1.93 7.65
N LYS A 1066 -29.73 2.83 8.36
CA LYS A 1066 -30.31 3.61 9.47
C LYS A 1066 -31.52 4.42 8.99
N ALA A 1067 -31.37 5.22 7.93
CA ALA A 1067 -32.45 6.08 7.42
C ALA A 1067 -33.70 5.29 7.00
N LYS A 1068 -33.54 4.12 6.35
CA LYS A 1068 -34.66 3.22 6.05
C LYS A 1068 -35.43 2.85 7.33
N LYS A 1069 -34.72 2.40 8.37
CA LYS A 1069 -35.36 2.01 9.63
C LYS A 1069 -35.95 3.20 10.39
N ASP A 1070 -35.26 4.33 10.43
CA ASP A 1070 -35.74 5.54 11.12
C ASP A 1070 -37.05 6.04 10.47
N VAL A 1071 -37.20 5.96 9.14
CA VAL A 1071 -38.48 6.20 8.44
C VAL A 1071 -39.52 5.15 8.79
N GLU A 1072 -39.19 3.85 8.70
CA GLU A 1072 -40.14 2.77 9.03
C GLU A 1072 -40.65 2.85 10.47
N ASP A 1073 -39.83 3.24 11.45
CA ASP A 1073 -40.24 3.36 12.85
C ASP A 1073 -40.93 4.70 13.15
N ALA A 1074 -40.58 5.80 12.46
CA ALA A 1074 -41.31 7.07 12.57
C ALA A 1074 -42.69 7.02 11.89
N GLY A 1075 -42.85 6.29 10.78
CA GLY A 1075 -44.15 6.03 10.17
C GLY A 1075 -45.10 5.29 11.12
N LYS A 1076 -44.59 4.28 11.84
CA LYS A 1076 -45.34 3.56 12.90
C LYS A 1076 -45.68 4.45 14.10
N GLU A 1077 -44.93 5.52 14.35
CA GLU A 1077 -45.32 6.53 15.36
C GLU A 1077 -46.46 7.42 14.84
N LEU A 1078 -46.44 7.81 13.56
CA LEU A 1078 -47.46 8.65 12.94
C LEU A 1078 -48.82 7.94 12.84
N THR A 1079 -48.84 6.67 12.42
CA THR A 1079 -50.09 5.87 12.31
C THR A 1079 -50.81 5.64 13.65
N ARG A 1080 -50.25 6.05 14.78
CA ARG A 1080 -50.95 6.01 16.08
C ARG A 1080 -52.02 7.08 16.22
N PHE A 1081 -51.88 8.20 15.51
CA PHE A 1081 -52.89 9.27 15.53
C PHE A 1081 -54.18 8.87 14.81
N ASP A 1082 -54.09 7.97 13.83
CA ASP A 1082 -55.25 7.41 13.09
C ASP A 1082 -56.24 6.67 14.04
N PHE A 1083 -55.75 6.21 15.19
CA PHE A 1083 -56.54 5.55 16.24
C PHE A 1083 -56.94 6.49 17.39
N ASP A 1084 -56.51 7.76 17.40
CA ASP A 1084 -57.03 8.75 18.34
C ASP A 1084 -58.42 9.20 17.89
N ALA A 1085 -59.35 9.34 18.84
CA ALA A 1085 -60.76 9.74 18.61
C ALA A 1085 -60.95 11.22 18.21
N GLY A 1086 -60.12 11.72 17.29
CA GLY A 1086 -60.23 12.99 16.58
C GLY A 1086 -59.73 12.91 15.13
N ALA A 1087 -59.14 11.78 14.70
CA ALA A 1087 -58.73 11.55 13.31
C ALA A 1087 -59.87 10.97 12.42
N ALA A 1088 -60.93 10.44 13.03
CA ALA A 1088 -62.11 9.95 12.32
C ALA A 1088 -63.10 11.11 12.02
N TRP A 1089 -62.99 11.65 10.81
CA TRP A 1089 -63.96 12.54 10.15
C TRP A 1089 -64.03 12.17 8.65
#